data_AF-A0A836KZ67-F1
#
_entry.id   AF-A0A836KZ67-F1
#
_cell.length_a   1.000
_cell.length_b   1.000
_cell.length_c   1.000
_cell.angle_alpha   90.00
_cell.angle_beta   90.00
_cell.angle_gamma   90.00
#
_symmetry.space_group_name_H-M   'P 1'
#
loop_
_entity.id
_entity.type
_entity.pdbx_description
1 polymer ?
#
loop_
_entity_poly.entity_id
_entity_poly.type
_entity_poly.pdbx_seq_one_letter_code
_entity_poly.pdbx_strand_id
1 'polypeptide(L)'
;MRTLVITGRASKELKEQVRTALADRAQLFADAAADGRSDGVFVLCIHAEDAAAMEPLYEGYHYRFVWTAQSSMAELVSAVHDHLESRAPGQGRIGGAFTSTRGPAEESSFLTVVRDGLASDGGLYILKRIPTMPKSQLCYLCKQRHLAYVEAAAMILEQLVDATITPSMLYPLLLQAYDRSRWSGKDDICPVTPLLMGGAAMPPSSSGTDAAGALPPSASSNAPERWAANVCVLELYHGPTAAFKDFALQLFPRYFRTATAAQANDKYVILAATSGDTGVAAISGFVNAGGHSQVMVLYPMHGVSPVQQMQMISFDDGRQVRAYAADSCFDFCQRTVKELFSNGALRDELAMAKPTAVRLSSANSINWGRLIPQVVYYFWAYRNHVQHPPTGWAFGDPIDVVVPCGNFGNILSGYIARLMGLPVRKFVVASNTNDVLYNFVKTGTYDMRNRTLAVTSSPSIDILKASNVERFLYLMSNGDTGLVARLMHDLDTKGVFTLPDDMRAAMQAVFTAGRCSEEDCAATIKSIFQLSGGSRLLDPHTAVAVFVARQFREDELLRSVLRHPTSTDTGADIPPLVIASTAHWAKFPTPVLHSLRGEGARLGEPAPSVAAAIQEVRILYAEITKTAPQQEVHPALSRAIDVAESMAKEARAVSADVAAIQKELVAFTKC
;
A
#
# COMPACT_ATOMS: atom_id res chain seq x y z
N MET A 1 -14.15 -11.34 -35.46
CA MET A 1 -13.32 -10.13 -35.14
C MET A 1 -14.23 -9.07 -34.51
N ARG A 2 -13.74 -8.33 -33.51
CA ARG A 2 -14.52 -7.34 -32.74
C ARG A 2 -14.75 -6.06 -33.55
N THR A 3 -15.89 -5.39 -33.36
CA THR A 3 -16.14 -4.06 -33.94
C THR A 3 -15.56 -2.96 -33.03
N LEU A 4 -14.84 -1.99 -33.60
CA LEU A 4 -14.24 -0.86 -32.86
C LEU A 4 -15.17 0.36 -32.82
N VAL A 5 -15.47 0.85 -31.62
CA VAL A 5 -16.15 2.13 -31.38
C VAL A 5 -15.17 3.07 -30.68
N ILE A 6 -14.98 4.29 -31.20
CA ILE A 6 -14.09 5.29 -30.61
C ILE A 6 -14.92 6.44 -30.03
N THR A 7 -14.82 6.66 -28.72
CA THR A 7 -15.51 7.73 -27.99
C THR A 7 -14.50 8.74 -27.39
N GLY A 8 -14.96 9.62 -26.51
CA GLY A 8 -14.11 10.58 -25.80
C GLY A 8 -14.03 11.95 -26.47
N ARG A 9 -13.19 12.83 -25.94
CA ARG A 9 -13.12 14.26 -26.31
C ARG A 9 -12.04 14.62 -27.34
N ALA A 10 -11.31 13.64 -27.87
CA ALA A 10 -10.39 13.85 -28.99
C ALA A 10 -11.10 14.39 -30.25
N SER A 11 -10.35 15.11 -31.10
CA SER A 11 -10.85 15.62 -32.38
C SER A 11 -11.33 14.50 -33.30
N LYS A 12 -12.23 14.82 -34.24
CA LYS A 12 -12.74 13.84 -35.20
C LYS A 12 -11.61 13.26 -36.06
N GLU A 13 -10.66 14.11 -36.43
CA GLU A 13 -9.50 13.75 -37.24
C GLU A 13 -8.60 12.75 -36.51
N LEU A 14 -8.31 12.98 -35.22
CA LEU A 14 -7.52 12.05 -34.43
C LEU A 14 -8.22 10.70 -34.27
N LYS A 15 -9.54 10.71 -33.99
CA LYS A 15 -10.31 9.46 -33.88
C LYS A 15 -10.29 8.66 -35.18
N GLU A 16 -10.36 9.34 -36.33
CA GLU A 16 -10.25 8.66 -37.63
C GLU A 16 -8.86 8.08 -37.87
N GLN A 17 -7.80 8.83 -37.56
CA GLN A 17 -6.43 8.32 -37.65
C GLN A 17 -6.21 7.08 -36.77
N VAL A 18 -6.78 7.08 -35.57
CA VAL A 18 -6.71 5.94 -34.65
C VAL A 18 -7.51 4.75 -35.17
N ARG A 19 -8.69 4.99 -35.77
CA ARG A 19 -9.48 3.93 -36.42
C ARG A 19 -8.67 3.26 -37.53
N THR A 20 -8.10 4.04 -38.45
CA THR A 20 -7.23 3.52 -39.52
C THR A 20 -6.01 2.77 -38.96
N ALA A 21 -5.40 3.26 -37.88
CA ALA A 21 -4.26 2.59 -37.27
C ALA A 21 -4.62 1.22 -36.66
N LEU A 22 -5.76 1.12 -35.98
CA LEU A 22 -6.17 -0.10 -35.27
C LEU A 22 -6.87 -1.13 -36.17
N ALA A 23 -7.77 -0.69 -37.05
CA ALA A 23 -8.54 -1.57 -37.93
C ALA A 23 -7.78 -1.91 -39.22
N ASP A 24 -7.28 -0.89 -39.93
CA ASP A 24 -6.75 -1.11 -41.28
C ASP A 24 -5.29 -1.59 -41.27
N ARG A 25 -4.47 -0.99 -40.39
CA ARG A 25 -3.02 -1.26 -40.34
C ARG A 25 -2.67 -2.40 -39.39
N ALA A 26 -3.12 -2.30 -38.14
CA ALA A 26 -2.82 -3.31 -37.13
C ALA A 26 -3.77 -4.51 -37.16
N GLN A 27 -4.88 -4.43 -37.91
CA GLN A 27 -5.86 -5.51 -38.08
C GLN A 27 -6.36 -6.09 -36.74
N LEU A 28 -6.50 -5.24 -35.71
CA LEU A 28 -6.96 -5.67 -34.38
C LEU A 28 -8.49 -5.78 -34.30
N PHE A 29 -9.20 -5.13 -35.21
CA PHE A 29 -10.65 -5.03 -35.24
C PHE A 29 -11.18 -5.18 -36.67
N ALA A 30 -12.42 -5.68 -36.80
CA ALA A 30 -13.13 -5.74 -38.07
C ALA A 30 -13.79 -4.40 -38.39
N ASP A 31 -13.89 -4.13 -39.69
CA ASP A 31 -14.55 -2.94 -40.21
C ASP A 31 -16.07 -3.04 -40.01
N ALA A 32 -16.73 -1.98 -39.53
CA ALA A 32 -18.12 -2.02 -39.08
C ALA A 32 -19.14 -2.29 -40.22
N ALA A 33 -18.69 -2.31 -41.48
CA ALA A 33 -19.53 -2.43 -42.68
C ALA A 33 -19.56 -3.83 -43.31
N ALA A 34 -18.73 -4.78 -42.86
CA ALA A 34 -18.63 -6.10 -43.49
C ALA A 34 -18.87 -7.23 -42.47
N ASP A 35 -19.86 -8.06 -42.76
CA ASP A 35 -20.30 -9.26 -42.04
C ASP A 35 -21.13 -9.07 -40.76
N GLY A 36 -22.41 -9.47 -40.87
CA GLY A 36 -23.37 -9.64 -39.78
C GLY A 36 -23.04 -10.80 -38.80
N ARG A 37 -21.75 -11.04 -38.54
CA ARG A 37 -21.22 -11.96 -37.53
C ARG A 37 -20.19 -11.20 -36.67
N SER A 38 -20.64 -10.24 -35.86
CA SER A 38 -19.76 -9.48 -34.97
C SER A 38 -19.56 -10.19 -33.63
N ASP A 39 -18.31 -10.51 -33.30
CA ASP A 39 -17.89 -10.97 -31.97
C ASP A 39 -17.83 -9.77 -31.01
N GLY A 40 -18.96 -9.18 -30.63
CA GLY A 40 -19.02 -8.10 -29.64
C GLY A 40 -18.35 -6.76 -30.04
N VAL A 41 -18.63 -5.70 -29.27
CA VAL A 41 -18.17 -4.32 -29.50
C VAL A 41 -17.04 -3.97 -28.54
N PHE A 42 -15.94 -3.40 -29.05
CA PHE A 42 -14.87 -2.80 -28.24
C PHE A 42 -14.91 -1.28 -28.33
N VAL A 43 -15.29 -0.64 -27.22
CA VAL A 43 -15.25 0.82 -27.02
C VAL A 43 -13.87 1.28 -26.52
N LEU A 44 -13.16 2.08 -27.32
CA LEU A 44 -11.93 2.81 -26.99
C LEU A 44 -12.26 4.28 -26.71
N CYS A 45 -11.94 4.79 -25.52
CA CYS A 45 -12.10 6.20 -25.19
C CYS A 45 -10.81 6.97 -25.42
N ILE A 46 -10.83 8.01 -26.25
CA ILE A 46 -9.65 8.86 -26.52
C ILE A 46 -9.92 10.29 -26.06
N HIS A 47 -9.13 10.73 -25.08
CA HIS A 47 -9.17 12.08 -24.54
C HIS A 47 -7.97 12.86 -25.01
N ALA A 48 -8.15 14.14 -25.35
CA ALA A 48 -7.02 15.06 -25.48
C ALA A 48 -6.65 15.59 -24.08
N GLU A 49 -5.37 15.88 -23.86
CA GLU A 49 -4.85 16.34 -22.57
C GLU A 49 -5.44 17.67 -22.07
N ASP A 50 -5.94 18.50 -22.98
CA ASP A 50 -6.56 19.82 -22.76
C ASP A 50 -8.07 19.74 -22.47
N ALA A 51 -8.69 18.59 -22.73
CA ALA A 51 -10.11 18.39 -22.49
C ALA A 51 -10.36 18.25 -20.98
N ALA A 52 -10.60 19.36 -20.28
CA ALA A 52 -11.04 19.49 -18.87
C ALA A 52 -10.79 18.20 -18.06
N ALA A 53 -9.53 18.02 -17.66
CA ALA A 53 -8.79 16.76 -17.61
C ALA A 53 -9.49 15.53 -16.97
N MET A 54 -10.51 15.67 -16.14
CA MET A 54 -11.08 14.56 -15.35
C MET A 54 -12.57 14.72 -15.02
N GLU A 55 -13.38 15.29 -15.92
CA GLU A 55 -14.84 15.10 -15.76
C GLU A 55 -15.20 13.60 -15.90
N PRO A 56 -16.02 13.04 -14.99
CA PRO A 56 -16.38 11.62 -15.04
C PRO A 56 -17.00 11.29 -16.39
N LEU A 57 -16.37 10.36 -17.10
CA LEU A 57 -16.99 9.77 -18.28
C LEU A 57 -18.10 8.84 -17.81
N TYR A 58 -19.34 9.28 -17.95
CA TYR A 58 -20.52 8.45 -17.71
C TYR A 58 -20.72 7.38 -18.80
N GLU A 59 -20.00 7.48 -19.91
CA GLU A 59 -20.01 6.48 -20.99
C GLU A 59 -19.11 5.29 -20.65
N GLY A 60 -19.63 4.08 -20.82
CA GLY A 60 -18.85 2.85 -20.65
C GLY A 60 -17.82 2.68 -21.77
N TYR A 61 -16.58 2.36 -21.41
CA TYR A 61 -15.52 2.00 -22.34
C TYR A 61 -14.67 0.85 -21.79
N HIS A 62 -13.94 0.15 -22.67
CA HIS A 62 -13.07 -0.96 -22.27
C HIS A 62 -11.64 -0.50 -21.97
N TYR A 63 -11.16 0.51 -22.70
CA TYR A 63 -9.84 1.09 -22.52
C TYR A 63 -9.90 2.60 -22.77
N ARG A 64 -9.15 3.37 -21.98
CA ARG A 64 -8.98 4.82 -22.14
C ARG A 64 -7.53 5.13 -22.46
N PHE A 65 -7.33 5.95 -23.50
CA PHE A 65 -6.05 6.52 -23.84
C PHE A 65 -6.13 8.05 -23.75
N VAL A 66 -5.27 8.64 -22.93
CA VAL A 66 -5.10 10.10 -22.87
C VAL A 66 -4.04 10.48 -23.87
N TRP A 67 -4.46 11.11 -24.95
CA TRP A 67 -3.61 11.65 -26.01
C TRP A 67 -3.01 12.98 -25.57
N THR A 68 -1.68 13.01 -25.54
CA THR A 68 -0.84 14.15 -25.17
C THR A 68 0.01 14.58 -26.35
N ALA A 69 0.63 15.75 -26.29
CA ALA A 69 1.59 16.18 -27.31
C ALA A 69 2.78 15.21 -27.52
N GLN A 70 3.04 14.32 -26.56
CA GLN A 70 4.12 13.32 -26.61
C GLN A 70 3.62 11.93 -27.04
N SER A 71 2.31 11.77 -27.25
CA SER A 71 1.72 10.50 -27.69
C SER A 71 2.11 10.18 -29.12
N SER A 72 2.19 8.89 -29.43
CA SER A 72 2.36 8.41 -30.80
C SER A 72 1.32 7.34 -31.14
N MET A 73 1.03 7.18 -32.43
CA MET A 73 0.10 6.15 -32.87
C MET A 73 0.62 4.74 -32.55
N ALA A 74 1.93 4.52 -32.65
CA ALA A 74 2.57 3.25 -32.30
C ALA A 74 2.39 2.91 -30.82
N GLU A 75 2.56 3.89 -29.93
CA GLU A 75 2.32 3.73 -28.50
C GLU A 75 0.86 3.36 -28.20
N LEU A 76 -0.11 4.06 -28.84
CA LEU A 76 -1.53 3.76 -28.68
C LEU A 76 -1.86 2.34 -29.17
N VAL A 77 -1.39 1.96 -30.36
CA VAL A 77 -1.62 0.62 -30.92
C VAL A 77 -1.04 -0.45 -30.00
N SER A 78 0.18 -0.27 -29.50
CA SER A 78 0.81 -1.18 -28.53
C SER A 78 -0.04 -1.31 -27.27
N ALA A 79 -0.48 -0.19 -26.70
CA ALA A 79 -1.27 -0.20 -25.47
C ALA A 79 -2.63 -0.91 -25.63
N VAL A 80 -3.29 -0.71 -26.77
CA VAL A 80 -4.55 -1.41 -27.09
C VAL A 80 -4.29 -2.91 -27.32
N HIS A 81 -3.23 -3.27 -28.03
CA HIS A 81 -2.84 -4.66 -28.24
C HIS A 81 -2.58 -5.38 -26.90
N ASP A 82 -1.72 -4.81 -26.06
CA ASP A 82 -1.39 -5.34 -24.73
C ASP A 82 -2.65 -5.52 -23.86
N HIS A 83 -3.57 -4.55 -23.92
CA HIS A 83 -4.84 -4.64 -23.21
C HIS A 83 -5.69 -5.81 -23.73
N LEU A 84 -5.77 -6.04 -25.04
CA LEU A 84 -6.51 -7.15 -25.62
C LEU A 84 -5.89 -8.51 -25.24
N GLU A 85 -4.56 -8.63 -25.28
CA GLU A 85 -3.83 -9.84 -24.89
C GLU A 85 -3.94 -10.16 -23.39
N SER A 86 -4.09 -9.13 -22.54
CA SER A 86 -4.23 -9.31 -21.09
C SER A 86 -5.54 -10.01 -20.66
N ARG A 87 -6.47 -10.22 -21.60
CA ARG A 87 -7.83 -10.73 -21.36
C ARG A 87 -8.02 -12.09 -22.04
N ALA A 88 -8.72 -13.01 -21.36
CA ALA A 88 -8.97 -14.33 -21.92
C ALA A 88 -9.84 -14.27 -23.20
N PRO A 89 -9.60 -15.14 -24.18
CA PRO A 89 -10.45 -15.26 -25.37
C PRO A 89 -11.82 -15.83 -24.97
N GLY A 90 -12.83 -14.97 -24.87
CA GLY A 90 -14.23 -15.38 -24.70
C GLY A 90 -15.00 -15.23 -26.01
N GLN A 91 -15.92 -16.17 -26.29
CA GLN A 91 -16.89 -16.12 -27.40
C GLN A 91 -17.72 -14.82 -27.31
N GLY A 92 -17.27 -13.75 -27.99
CA GLY A 92 -17.96 -12.46 -28.01
C GLY A 92 -17.95 -11.64 -26.70
N ARG A 93 -17.23 -12.10 -25.65
CA ARG A 93 -17.04 -11.35 -24.39
C ARG A 93 -15.57 -11.27 -24.03
N ILE A 94 -15.19 -10.19 -23.36
CA ILE A 94 -13.86 -10.06 -22.77
C ILE A 94 -13.79 -10.99 -21.56
N GLY A 95 -12.94 -12.02 -21.61
CA GLY A 95 -12.76 -12.97 -20.49
C GLY A 95 -12.09 -12.34 -19.27
N GLY A 96 -12.11 -13.06 -18.13
CA GLY A 96 -11.58 -12.58 -16.84
C GLY A 96 -10.09 -12.22 -16.89
N ALA A 97 -9.73 -11.11 -16.24
CA ALA A 97 -8.36 -10.59 -16.18
C ALA A 97 -7.51 -11.23 -15.07
N PHE A 98 -8.14 -11.98 -14.17
CA PHE A 98 -7.51 -12.54 -12.97
C PHE A 98 -7.22 -14.04 -13.13
N THR A 99 -6.25 -14.52 -12.35
CA THR A 99 -5.95 -15.94 -12.13
C THR A 99 -5.55 -16.17 -10.68
N SER A 100 -5.46 -17.44 -10.25
CA SER A 100 -4.80 -17.81 -8.99
C SER A 100 -3.29 -17.95 -9.20
N THR A 101 -2.52 -17.66 -8.15
CA THR A 101 -1.08 -17.91 -8.11
C THR A 101 -0.72 -19.40 -8.10
N ARG A 102 -1.67 -20.30 -7.81
CA ARG A 102 -1.43 -21.76 -7.70
C ARG A 102 -2.14 -22.60 -8.77
N GLY A 103 -2.89 -21.95 -9.66
CA GLY A 103 -3.67 -22.63 -10.69
C GLY A 103 -4.49 -21.65 -11.55
N PRO A 104 -5.09 -22.13 -12.64
CA PRO A 104 -5.94 -21.29 -13.46
C PRO A 104 -7.25 -20.94 -12.72
N ALA A 105 -7.63 -19.65 -12.74
CA ALA A 105 -8.95 -19.18 -12.33
C ALA A 105 -9.56 -18.32 -13.45
N GLU A 106 -9.91 -18.96 -14.56
CA GLU A 106 -10.05 -18.29 -15.87
C GLU A 106 -11.22 -17.30 -15.97
N GLU A 107 -12.23 -17.43 -15.12
CA GLU A 107 -13.45 -16.62 -15.14
C GLU A 107 -13.48 -15.48 -14.10
N SER A 108 -12.42 -15.30 -13.29
CA SER A 108 -12.43 -14.31 -12.21
C SER A 108 -12.32 -12.88 -12.73
N SER A 109 -13.24 -12.03 -12.26
CA SER A 109 -13.28 -10.57 -12.47
C SER A 109 -12.87 -9.78 -11.23
N PHE A 110 -12.59 -8.49 -11.37
CA PHE A 110 -12.20 -7.62 -10.24
C PHE A 110 -13.20 -7.68 -9.08
N LEU A 111 -14.50 -7.54 -9.36
CA LEU A 111 -15.51 -7.64 -8.31
C LEU A 111 -15.56 -9.03 -7.66
N THR A 112 -15.38 -10.12 -8.42
CA THR A 112 -15.34 -11.48 -7.83
C THR A 112 -14.12 -11.67 -6.94
N VAL A 113 -12.93 -11.22 -7.35
CA VAL A 113 -11.73 -11.35 -6.52
C VAL A 113 -11.79 -10.48 -5.26
N VAL A 114 -12.45 -9.32 -5.33
CA VAL A 114 -12.72 -8.48 -4.16
C VAL A 114 -13.68 -9.17 -3.20
N ARG A 115 -14.75 -9.80 -3.70
CA ARG A 115 -15.74 -10.51 -2.90
C ARG A 115 -15.13 -11.76 -2.24
N ASP A 116 -14.43 -12.57 -3.02
CA ASP A 116 -13.98 -13.91 -2.62
C ASP A 116 -12.69 -13.84 -1.78
N GLY A 117 -11.80 -12.88 -2.08
CA GLY A 117 -10.56 -12.61 -1.36
C GLY A 117 -9.44 -13.64 -1.57
N LEU A 118 -9.75 -14.94 -1.52
CA LEU A 118 -8.85 -16.05 -1.79
C LEU A 118 -9.40 -16.90 -2.94
N ALA A 119 -8.51 -17.49 -3.74
CA ALA A 119 -8.92 -18.45 -4.77
C ALA A 119 -9.31 -19.81 -4.15
N SER A 120 -10.11 -20.59 -4.86
CA SER A 120 -10.62 -21.88 -4.41
C SER A 120 -9.54 -22.94 -4.16
N ASP A 121 -8.39 -22.80 -4.81
CA ASP A 121 -7.20 -23.66 -4.64
C ASP A 121 -6.29 -23.21 -3.47
N GLY A 122 -6.72 -22.20 -2.71
CA GLY A 122 -5.96 -21.61 -1.60
C GLY A 122 -4.87 -20.63 -2.05
N GLY A 123 -4.73 -20.37 -3.35
CA GLY A 123 -3.84 -19.35 -3.90
C GLY A 123 -4.41 -17.93 -3.79
N LEU A 124 -3.57 -16.96 -4.14
CA LEU A 124 -3.93 -15.54 -4.16
C LEU A 124 -4.36 -15.12 -5.57
N TYR A 125 -5.42 -14.31 -5.68
CA TYR A 125 -5.77 -13.70 -6.95
C TYR A 125 -4.72 -12.67 -7.40
N ILE A 126 -4.42 -12.66 -8.69
CA ILE A 126 -3.52 -11.70 -9.36
C ILE A 126 -3.95 -11.50 -10.82
N LEU A 127 -3.62 -10.35 -11.42
CA LEU A 127 -3.79 -10.16 -12.85
C LEU A 127 -2.91 -11.14 -13.64
N LYS A 128 -3.45 -11.73 -14.70
CA LYS A 128 -2.70 -12.61 -15.62
C LYS A 128 -1.46 -11.89 -16.18
N ARG A 129 -1.61 -10.60 -16.50
CA ARG A 129 -0.54 -9.69 -16.94
C ARG A 129 -0.71 -8.35 -16.23
N ILE A 130 0.37 -7.81 -15.66
CA ILE A 130 0.39 -6.44 -15.15
C ILE A 130 0.48 -5.49 -16.36
N PRO A 131 -0.46 -4.54 -16.52
CA PRO A 131 -0.46 -3.62 -17.65
C PRO A 131 0.68 -2.61 -17.54
N THR A 132 1.23 -2.19 -18.68
CA THR A 132 2.19 -1.08 -18.73
C THR A 132 1.45 0.22 -19.01
N MET A 133 1.76 1.27 -18.24
CA MET A 133 1.26 2.61 -18.49
C MET A 133 2.03 3.22 -19.68
N PRO A 134 1.34 3.75 -20.71
CA PRO A 134 2.01 4.44 -21.80
C PRO A 134 2.93 5.55 -21.29
N LYS A 135 4.12 5.67 -21.88
CA LYS A 135 5.16 6.62 -21.45
C LYS A 135 4.66 8.07 -21.52
N SER A 136 3.87 8.39 -22.54
CA SER A 136 3.27 9.72 -22.71
C SER A 136 2.27 10.04 -21.60
N GLN A 137 1.48 9.06 -21.15
CA GLN A 137 0.54 9.21 -20.03
C GLN A 137 1.26 9.27 -18.68
N LEU A 138 2.32 8.47 -18.49
CA LEU A 138 3.17 8.56 -17.30
C LEU A 138 3.82 9.95 -17.20
N CYS A 139 4.34 10.47 -18.32
CA CYS A 139 4.90 11.81 -18.37
C CYS A 139 3.87 12.88 -18.02
N TYR A 140 2.65 12.77 -18.57
CA TYR A 140 1.55 13.67 -18.23
C TYR A 140 1.20 13.62 -16.73
N LEU A 141 1.01 12.42 -16.17
CA LEU A 141 0.73 12.22 -14.74
C LEU A 141 1.79 12.90 -13.86
N CYS A 142 3.06 12.77 -14.22
CA CYS A 142 4.17 13.32 -13.45
C CYS A 142 4.35 14.84 -13.64
N LYS A 143 4.18 15.36 -14.86
CA LYS A 143 4.43 16.79 -15.15
C LYS A 143 3.24 17.68 -14.84
N GLN A 144 2.01 17.15 -14.81
CA GLN A 144 0.82 17.96 -14.58
C GLN A 144 0.71 18.41 -13.12
N ARG A 145 0.97 19.69 -12.85
CA ARG A 145 1.05 20.25 -11.48
C ARG A 145 -0.28 20.28 -10.74
N HIS A 146 -1.38 20.50 -11.45
CA HIS A 146 -2.72 20.63 -10.85
C HIS A 146 -3.49 19.32 -10.71
N LEU A 147 -2.89 18.19 -11.06
CA LEU A 147 -3.51 16.87 -10.91
C LEU A 147 -3.68 16.55 -9.42
N ALA A 148 -4.93 16.34 -8.98
CA ALA A 148 -5.25 15.92 -7.62
C ALA A 148 -4.89 14.44 -7.41
N TYR A 149 -4.72 14.03 -6.14
CA TYR A 149 -4.40 12.64 -5.81
C TYR A 149 -5.46 11.66 -6.32
N VAL A 150 -6.75 12.01 -6.17
CA VAL A 150 -7.88 11.18 -6.64
C VAL A 150 -7.85 10.98 -8.16
N GLU A 151 -7.42 12.00 -8.90
CA GLU A 151 -7.31 11.95 -10.35
C GLU A 151 -6.16 11.03 -10.76
N ALA A 152 -4.98 11.18 -10.14
CA ALA A 152 -3.86 10.27 -10.35
C ALA A 152 -4.24 8.82 -9.98
N ALA A 153 -4.95 8.64 -8.87
CA ALA A 153 -5.46 7.34 -8.44
C ALA A 153 -6.40 6.71 -9.47
N ALA A 154 -7.29 7.49 -10.08
CA ALA A 154 -8.18 7.01 -11.14
C ALA A 154 -7.37 6.55 -12.36
N MET A 155 -6.43 7.36 -12.85
CA MET A 155 -5.59 7.00 -14.01
C MET A 155 -4.83 5.68 -13.81
N ILE A 156 -4.32 5.44 -12.59
CA ILE A 156 -3.51 4.25 -12.27
C ILE A 156 -4.41 3.04 -12.01
N LEU A 157 -5.45 3.20 -11.19
CA LEU A 157 -6.30 2.08 -10.76
C LEU A 157 -7.22 1.58 -11.86
N GLU A 158 -7.60 2.42 -12.82
CA GLU A 158 -8.33 1.99 -14.04
C GLU A 158 -7.59 0.89 -14.81
N GLN A 159 -6.25 0.88 -14.76
CA GLN A 159 -5.46 -0.17 -15.41
C GLN A 159 -5.49 -1.49 -14.62
N LEU A 160 -5.66 -1.43 -13.29
CA LEU A 160 -5.54 -2.57 -12.39
C LEU A 160 -6.88 -3.23 -12.02
N VAL A 161 -7.97 -2.70 -12.56
CA VAL A 161 -9.32 -3.26 -12.50
C VAL A 161 -9.76 -3.71 -13.90
N ASP A 162 -10.78 -4.55 -13.98
CA ASP A 162 -11.40 -4.91 -15.26
C ASP A 162 -12.72 -4.17 -15.48
N ALA A 163 -13.42 -4.51 -16.56
CA ALA A 163 -14.67 -3.86 -16.95
C ALA A 163 -15.82 -3.99 -15.92
N THR A 164 -15.66 -4.78 -14.84
CA THR A 164 -16.67 -4.86 -13.77
C THR A 164 -16.68 -3.64 -12.85
N ILE A 165 -15.63 -2.81 -12.87
CA ILE A 165 -15.63 -1.46 -12.29
C ILE A 165 -15.48 -0.48 -13.44
N THR A 166 -16.55 0.23 -13.78
CA THR A 166 -16.45 1.32 -14.76
C THR A 166 -15.77 2.54 -14.14
N PRO A 167 -15.16 3.42 -14.93
CA PRO A 167 -14.56 4.66 -14.42
C PRO A 167 -15.57 5.61 -13.76
N SER A 168 -16.81 5.64 -14.26
CA SER A 168 -17.93 6.33 -13.60
C SER A 168 -18.30 5.75 -12.23
N MET A 169 -17.99 4.47 -11.98
CA MET A 169 -18.11 3.86 -10.65
C MET A 169 -16.85 4.14 -9.82
N LEU A 170 -15.66 3.95 -10.37
CA LEU A 170 -14.39 4.08 -9.66
C LEU A 170 -14.18 5.49 -9.10
N TYR A 171 -14.38 6.53 -9.91
CA TYR A 171 -14.06 7.90 -9.52
C TYR A 171 -14.84 8.39 -8.28
N PRO A 172 -16.17 8.20 -8.17
CA PRO A 172 -16.90 8.45 -6.92
C PRO A 172 -16.38 7.66 -5.72
N LEU A 173 -15.96 6.41 -5.88
CA LEU A 173 -15.42 5.61 -4.77
C LEU A 173 -14.08 6.21 -4.28
N LEU A 174 -13.25 6.72 -5.20
CA LEU A 174 -11.98 7.39 -4.88
C LEU A 174 -12.21 8.72 -4.17
N LEU A 175 -13.14 9.56 -4.65
CA LEU A 175 -13.53 10.80 -3.99
C LEU A 175 -13.98 10.55 -2.55
N GLN A 176 -14.74 9.49 -2.32
CA GLN A 176 -15.16 9.12 -0.97
C GLN A 176 -14.02 8.48 -0.15
N ALA A 177 -13.12 7.71 -0.74
CA ALA A 177 -12.01 7.10 0.02
C ALA A 177 -10.98 8.14 0.48
N TYR A 178 -10.69 9.12 -0.37
CA TYR A 178 -9.65 10.14 -0.17
C TYR A 178 -10.21 11.54 0.10
N ASP A 179 -11.42 11.61 0.64
CA ASP A 179 -12.08 12.84 1.07
C ASP A 179 -11.26 13.53 2.16
N ARG A 180 -10.77 14.73 1.87
CA ARG A 180 -9.89 15.51 2.74
C ARG A 180 -10.42 15.70 4.16
N SER A 181 -11.74 15.73 4.35
CA SER A 181 -12.37 15.88 5.68
C SER A 181 -12.10 14.71 6.63
N ARG A 182 -11.76 13.53 6.11
CA ARG A 182 -11.42 12.32 6.88
C ARG A 182 -9.91 12.10 7.03
N TRP A 183 -9.12 12.85 6.29
CA TRP A 183 -7.66 12.85 6.38
C TRP A 183 -7.21 14.00 7.28
N SER A 184 -5.90 14.17 7.49
CA SER A 184 -5.32 15.14 8.42
C SER A 184 -5.61 16.61 8.09
N GLY A 185 -6.40 16.90 7.06
CA GLY A 185 -6.73 18.26 6.60
C GLY A 185 -5.64 18.91 5.74
N LYS A 186 -4.50 18.24 5.55
CA LYS A 186 -3.45 18.68 4.61
C LYS A 186 -3.95 18.62 3.18
N ASP A 187 -3.43 19.52 2.32
CA ASP A 187 -3.78 19.56 0.90
C ASP A 187 -3.33 18.32 0.12
N ASP A 188 -2.18 17.76 0.51
CA ASP A 188 -1.64 16.53 -0.05
C ASP A 188 -1.98 15.33 0.86
N ILE A 189 -2.59 14.31 0.24
CA ILE A 189 -3.03 13.07 0.89
C ILE A 189 -1.82 12.20 1.28
N CYS A 190 -0.75 12.19 0.49
CA CYS A 190 0.52 11.51 0.80
C CYS A 190 1.73 12.40 0.47
N PRO A 191 2.03 13.37 1.35
CA PRO A 191 3.17 14.27 1.18
C PRO A 191 4.49 13.51 0.99
N VAL A 192 5.34 14.03 0.09
CA VAL A 192 6.74 13.61 -0.03
C VAL A 192 7.61 14.74 0.47
N THR A 193 8.28 14.52 1.60
CA THR A 193 9.03 15.56 2.31
C THR A 193 10.50 15.14 2.45
N PRO A 194 11.47 16.06 2.37
CA PRO A 194 12.88 15.75 2.68
C PRO A 194 13.02 15.07 4.05
N LEU A 195 13.92 14.09 4.17
CA LEU A 195 14.19 13.42 5.44
C LEU A 195 14.68 14.41 6.50
N LEU A 196 15.70 15.18 6.12
CA LEU A 196 16.20 16.33 6.88
C LEU A 196 15.67 17.59 6.18
N MET A 197 14.64 18.20 6.76
CA MET A 197 14.13 19.49 6.28
C MET A 197 15.27 20.50 6.47
N GLY A 198 15.79 21.07 5.38
CA GLY A 198 16.98 21.93 5.40
C GLY A 198 16.89 23.01 6.49
N GLY A 199 17.99 23.16 7.24
CA GLY A 199 18.10 24.14 8.31
C GLY A 199 17.63 25.52 7.84
N ALA A 200 16.63 26.07 8.54
CA ALA A 200 16.48 27.50 8.58
C ALA A 200 17.84 28.04 9.03
N ALA A 201 18.47 28.85 8.18
CA ALA A 201 19.51 29.74 8.63
C ALA A 201 19.02 30.39 9.93
N MET A 202 19.85 30.32 10.98
CA MET A 202 19.69 31.19 12.14
C MET A 202 19.34 32.60 11.63
N PRO A 203 18.37 33.30 12.23
CA PRO A 203 17.97 34.61 11.75
C PRO A 203 19.22 35.50 11.69
N PRO A 204 19.45 36.23 10.58
CA PRO A 204 20.62 37.07 10.46
C PRO A 204 20.58 38.08 11.60
N SER A 205 21.65 38.12 12.40
CA SER A 205 21.93 39.28 13.22
C SER A 205 21.91 40.50 12.30
N SER A 206 21.03 41.43 12.62
CA SER A 206 20.77 42.65 11.88
C SER A 206 22.05 43.43 11.56
N SER A 207 22.46 43.48 10.29
CA SER A 207 23.16 44.62 9.68
C SER A 207 23.35 44.45 8.16
N GLY A 208 22.65 45.28 7.37
CA GLY A 208 23.24 45.99 6.23
C GLY A 208 23.35 45.31 4.85
N THR A 209 22.49 45.80 3.94
CA THR A 209 22.71 46.12 2.49
C THR A 209 22.78 45.02 1.42
N ASP A 210 22.10 45.35 0.32
CA ASP A 210 21.81 44.56 -0.89
C ASP A 210 23.02 44.12 -1.71
N ALA A 211 22.96 42.90 -2.28
CA ALA A 211 23.44 42.59 -3.63
C ALA A 211 22.90 41.23 -4.11
N ALA A 212 22.34 41.22 -5.32
CA ALA A 212 21.97 40.02 -6.06
C ALA A 212 23.20 39.10 -6.26
N GLY A 213 23.08 37.82 -5.91
CA GLY A 213 24.14 36.84 -6.10
C GLY A 213 23.63 35.42 -5.83
N ALA A 214 23.92 34.52 -6.76
CA ALA A 214 23.62 33.10 -6.68
C ALA A 214 24.10 32.48 -5.33
N LEU A 215 23.26 31.64 -4.74
CA LEU A 215 23.64 30.79 -3.61
C LEU A 215 24.84 29.91 -4.01
N PRO A 216 25.98 29.95 -3.28
CA PRO A 216 27.06 29.03 -3.54
C PRO A 216 26.72 27.66 -2.91
N PRO A 217 27.01 26.54 -3.58
CA PRO A 217 27.07 25.26 -2.89
C PRO A 217 28.44 25.21 -2.20
N SER A 218 28.51 25.44 -0.89
CA SER A 218 29.70 25.05 -0.14
C SER A 218 29.66 23.55 0.12
N ALA A 219 30.13 22.80 -0.87
CA ALA A 219 30.56 21.42 -0.73
C ALA A 219 31.76 21.36 0.22
N SER A 220 31.48 21.26 1.52
CA SER A 220 32.44 20.70 2.47
C SER A 220 32.40 19.18 2.29
N SER A 221 33.52 18.61 1.84
CA SER A 221 33.72 17.19 1.55
C SER A 221 33.68 16.27 2.79
N ASN A 222 33.35 16.81 3.97
CA ASN A 222 33.31 16.10 5.26
C ASN A 222 32.03 16.36 6.09
N ALA A 223 30.90 16.73 5.47
CA ALA A 223 29.63 16.86 6.21
C ALA A 223 29.10 15.45 6.63
N PRO A 224 28.83 15.18 7.93
CA PRO A 224 28.41 13.86 8.45
C PRO A 224 27.11 13.28 7.87
N GLU A 225 26.39 14.03 7.05
CA GLU A 225 25.01 13.77 6.64
C GLU A 225 24.84 13.62 5.13
N ARG A 226 25.94 13.45 4.39
CA ARG A 226 25.91 13.33 2.92
C ARG A 226 24.97 12.22 2.41
N TRP A 227 24.77 11.16 3.19
CA TRP A 227 23.82 10.10 2.85
C TRP A 227 22.37 10.61 2.79
N ALA A 228 22.00 11.66 3.52
CA ALA A 228 20.63 12.18 3.54
C ALA A 228 20.31 13.07 2.32
N ALA A 229 21.30 13.39 1.48
CA ALA A 229 21.08 14.14 0.25
C ALA A 229 20.14 13.39 -0.70
N ASN A 230 19.11 14.09 -1.21
CA ASN A 230 18.07 13.52 -2.07
C ASN A 230 17.36 12.28 -1.45
N VAL A 231 17.28 12.24 -0.12
CA VAL A 231 16.48 11.26 0.62
C VAL A 231 15.19 11.92 1.08
N CYS A 232 14.07 11.37 0.64
CA CYS A 232 12.73 11.84 0.97
C CYS A 232 11.96 10.78 1.75
N VAL A 233 11.01 11.23 2.55
CA VAL A 233 10.03 10.42 3.26
C VAL A 233 8.68 10.58 2.58
N LEU A 234 8.07 9.46 2.21
CA LEU A 234 6.69 9.38 1.75
C LEU A 234 5.79 9.18 2.97
N GLU A 235 5.08 10.22 3.39
CA GLU A 235 4.25 10.22 4.59
C GLU A 235 2.89 9.56 4.32
N LEU A 236 2.72 8.32 4.78
CA LEU A 236 1.51 7.53 4.52
C LEU A 236 0.55 7.47 5.71
N TYR A 237 0.70 8.36 6.69
CA TYR A 237 -0.01 8.29 7.97
C TYR A 237 -1.01 9.44 8.20
N HIS A 238 -1.43 10.13 7.14
CA HIS A 238 -2.39 11.24 7.23
C HIS A 238 -3.86 10.82 7.18
N GLY A 239 -4.12 9.51 7.11
CA GLY A 239 -5.47 8.96 7.07
C GLY A 239 -6.15 8.88 8.44
N PRO A 240 -7.41 8.41 8.50
CA PRO A 240 -8.23 8.39 9.71
C PRO A 240 -7.72 7.46 10.81
N THR A 241 -6.70 6.62 10.56
CA THR A 241 -6.11 5.75 11.58
C THR A 241 -4.63 5.99 11.80
N ALA A 242 -4.09 7.04 11.17
CA ALA A 242 -2.71 7.47 11.22
C ALA A 242 -1.69 6.41 10.76
N ALA A 243 -2.06 5.60 9.75
CA ALA A 243 -1.19 4.56 9.20
C ALA A 243 -1.46 4.31 7.70
N PHE A 244 -0.44 3.81 6.98
CA PHE A 244 -0.50 3.58 5.53
C PHE A 244 -1.63 2.66 5.05
N LYS A 245 -2.15 1.83 5.96
CA LYS A 245 -3.23 0.90 5.67
C LYS A 245 -4.53 1.63 5.31
N ASP A 246 -4.66 2.91 5.68
CA ASP A 246 -5.78 3.78 5.31
C ASP A 246 -5.93 3.93 3.79
N PHE A 247 -4.83 4.01 3.04
CA PHE A 247 -4.86 4.15 1.58
C PHE A 247 -5.64 3.03 0.90
N ALA A 248 -5.52 1.81 1.43
CA ALA A 248 -6.21 0.65 0.92
C ALA A 248 -7.59 0.45 1.57
N LEU A 249 -7.67 0.59 2.90
CA LEU A 249 -8.87 0.21 3.65
C LEU A 249 -9.95 1.30 3.67
N GLN A 250 -9.65 2.54 3.28
CA GLN A 250 -10.72 3.50 2.96
C GLN A 250 -11.36 3.22 1.59
N LEU A 251 -10.69 2.52 0.68
CA LEU A 251 -11.22 2.23 -0.65
C LEU A 251 -11.83 0.82 -0.76
N PHE A 252 -11.19 -0.18 -0.15
CA PHE A 252 -11.60 -1.58 -0.22
C PHE A 252 -13.08 -1.84 0.16
N PRO A 253 -13.62 -1.31 1.28
CA PRO A 253 -15.02 -1.52 1.66
C PRO A 253 -16.02 -0.99 0.64
N ARG A 254 -15.62 0.04 -0.13
CA ARG A 254 -16.43 0.61 -1.21
C ARG A 254 -16.47 -0.33 -2.42
N TYR A 255 -15.33 -0.90 -2.80
CA TYR A 255 -15.30 -1.99 -3.78
C TYR A 255 -16.11 -3.20 -3.32
N PHE A 256 -15.99 -3.56 -2.04
CA PHE A 256 -16.71 -4.71 -1.47
C PHE A 256 -18.23 -4.51 -1.51
N ARG A 257 -18.71 -3.30 -1.20
CA ARG A 257 -20.12 -2.94 -1.35
C ARG A 257 -20.60 -3.07 -2.79
N THR A 258 -19.81 -2.62 -3.76
CA THR A 258 -20.13 -2.82 -5.18
C THR A 258 -20.14 -4.30 -5.55
N ALA A 259 -19.16 -5.08 -5.09
CA ALA A 259 -19.02 -6.50 -5.40
C ALA A 259 -20.15 -7.37 -4.84
N THR A 260 -20.77 -6.92 -3.75
CA THR A 260 -21.84 -7.65 -3.05
C THR A 260 -23.24 -7.08 -3.32
N ALA A 261 -23.36 -6.08 -4.21
CA ALA A 261 -24.64 -5.42 -4.51
C ALA A 261 -25.72 -6.38 -5.02
N ALA A 262 -25.36 -7.44 -5.75
CA ALA A 262 -26.29 -8.47 -6.19
C ALA A 262 -26.85 -9.33 -5.04
N GLN A 263 -26.16 -9.36 -3.89
CA GLN A 263 -26.61 -9.99 -2.65
C GLN A 263 -26.83 -8.94 -1.56
N ALA A 264 -27.41 -7.79 -1.92
CA ALA A 264 -27.64 -6.68 -0.98
C ALA A 264 -28.52 -7.03 0.23
N ASN A 265 -29.34 -8.09 0.11
CA ASN A 265 -30.16 -8.57 1.21
C ASN A 265 -29.38 -9.39 2.23
N ASP A 266 -28.17 -9.86 1.91
CA ASP A 266 -27.34 -10.65 2.82
C ASP A 266 -26.53 -9.75 3.75
N LYS A 267 -26.37 -10.23 4.99
CA LYS A 267 -25.56 -9.56 5.99
C LYS A 267 -24.12 -10.08 5.90
N TYR A 268 -23.16 -9.18 5.82
CA TYR A 268 -21.74 -9.56 5.78
C TYR A 268 -21.08 -9.29 7.13
N VAL A 269 -20.36 -10.28 7.65
CA VAL A 269 -19.46 -10.12 8.80
C VAL A 269 -18.02 -10.18 8.32
N ILE A 270 -17.33 -9.07 8.51
CA ILE A 270 -15.94 -8.89 8.12
C ILE A 270 -15.06 -9.35 9.28
N LEU A 271 -14.30 -10.42 9.07
CA LEU A 271 -13.33 -10.92 10.04
C LEU A 271 -11.93 -10.40 9.71
N ALA A 272 -11.25 -9.86 10.72
CA ALA A 272 -9.85 -9.48 10.61
C ALA A 272 -9.06 -9.89 11.86
N ALA A 273 -7.86 -10.41 11.64
CA ALA A 273 -6.85 -10.55 12.69
C ALA A 273 -5.85 -9.39 12.56
N THR A 274 -5.40 -8.81 13.66
CA THR A 274 -4.48 -7.67 13.62
C THR A 274 -3.42 -7.72 14.70
N SER A 275 -2.21 -7.22 14.38
CA SER A 275 -1.18 -6.81 15.34
C SER A 275 -1.25 -5.30 15.66
N GLY A 276 -2.37 -4.65 15.29
CA GLY A 276 -2.64 -3.24 15.56
C GLY A 276 -3.34 -2.56 14.38
N ASP A 277 -2.57 -1.94 13.49
CA ASP A 277 -3.10 -1.02 12.47
C ASP A 277 -4.11 -1.63 11.49
N THR A 278 -3.97 -2.91 11.11
CA THR A 278 -4.86 -3.52 10.09
C THR A 278 -6.31 -3.54 10.58
N GLY A 279 -6.52 -3.91 11.85
CA GLY A 279 -7.84 -3.99 12.45
C GLY A 279 -8.49 -2.63 12.55
N VAL A 280 -7.76 -1.62 13.04
CA VAL A 280 -8.30 -0.25 13.14
C VAL A 280 -8.65 0.31 11.77
N ALA A 281 -7.77 0.16 10.77
CA ALA A 281 -8.03 0.63 9.41
C ALA A 281 -9.21 -0.10 8.75
N ALA A 282 -9.38 -1.40 9.04
CA ALA A 282 -10.53 -2.17 8.54
C ALA A 282 -11.84 -1.70 9.19
N ILE A 283 -11.86 -1.55 10.51
CA ILE A 283 -13.00 -1.00 11.25
C ILE A 283 -13.38 0.37 10.68
N SER A 284 -12.42 1.31 10.67
CA SER A 284 -12.64 2.67 10.18
C SER A 284 -13.13 2.67 8.74
N GLY A 285 -12.54 1.86 7.86
CA GLY A 285 -12.93 1.77 6.46
C GLY A 285 -14.39 1.34 6.25
N PHE A 286 -14.82 0.26 6.93
CA PHE A 286 -16.17 -0.28 6.79
C PHE A 286 -17.22 0.64 7.43
N VAL A 287 -16.92 1.25 8.58
CA VAL A 287 -17.76 2.27 9.21
C VAL A 287 -17.92 3.47 8.27
N ASN A 288 -16.80 4.00 7.74
CA ASN A 288 -16.79 5.18 6.85
C ASN A 288 -17.42 4.91 5.48
N ALA A 289 -17.57 3.66 5.04
CA ALA A 289 -18.26 3.31 3.81
C ALA A 289 -19.79 3.27 3.96
N GLY A 290 -20.31 3.38 5.20
CA GLY A 290 -21.74 3.47 5.49
C GLY A 290 -22.54 2.22 5.08
N GLY A 291 -21.89 1.05 5.05
CA GLY A 291 -22.54 -0.22 4.70
C GLY A 291 -23.12 -0.96 5.91
N HIS A 292 -23.96 -1.95 5.66
CA HIS A 292 -24.55 -2.82 6.70
C HIS A 292 -23.63 -3.94 7.18
N SER A 293 -22.37 -3.95 6.71
CA SER A 293 -21.39 -4.95 7.13
C SER A 293 -21.03 -4.77 8.60
N GLN A 294 -21.04 -5.88 9.33
CA GLN A 294 -20.47 -5.96 10.67
C GLN A 294 -18.97 -6.21 10.57
N VAL A 295 -18.19 -5.71 11.52
CA VAL A 295 -16.74 -5.94 11.58
C VAL A 295 -16.38 -6.54 12.92
N MET A 296 -15.77 -7.73 12.89
CA MET A 296 -15.21 -8.39 14.06
C MET A 296 -13.69 -8.46 13.91
N VAL A 297 -12.99 -7.81 14.84
CA VAL A 297 -11.53 -7.80 14.87
C VAL A 297 -11.04 -8.62 16.06
N LEU A 298 -10.08 -9.50 15.80
CA LEU A 298 -9.36 -10.26 16.81
C LEU A 298 -7.91 -9.76 16.90
N TYR A 299 -7.45 -9.44 18.10
CA TYR A 299 -6.08 -8.96 18.34
C TYR A 299 -5.48 -9.59 19.60
N PRO A 300 -4.15 -9.79 19.65
CA PRO A 300 -3.49 -10.28 20.85
C PRO A 300 -3.61 -9.25 21.98
N MET A 301 -4.10 -9.68 23.14
CA MET A 301 -4.37 -8.80 24.30
C MET A 301 -3.16 -7.94 24.68
N HIS A 302 -1.95 -8.49 24.59
CA HIS A 302 -0.70 -7.81 24.92
C HIS A 302 0.20 -7.53 23.71
N GLY A 303 -0.32 -7.66 22.48
CA GLY A 303 0.46 -7.51 21.24
C GLY A 303 0.07 -6.30 20.38
N VAL A 304 -0.66 -5.33 20.93
CA VAL A 304 -1.02 -4.06 20.28
C VAL A 304 -0.66 -2.89 21.20
N SER A 305 -0.34 -1.71 20.63
CA SER A 305 -0.08 -0.54 21.47
C SER A 305 -1.35 -0.05 22.18
N PRO A 306 -1.24 0.60 23.35
CA PRO A 306 -2.39 1.20 24.02
C PRO A 306 -3.20 2.13 23.11
N VAL A 307 -2.52 2.92 22.29
CA VAL A 307 -3.17 3.83 21.33
C VAL A 307 -3.98 3.05 20.29
N GLN A 308 -3.44 1.96 19.74
CA GLN A 308 -4.17 1.11 18.80
C GLN A 308 -5.37 0.43 19.46
N GLN A 309 -5.25 0.00 20.72
CA GLN A 309 -6.35 -0.53 21.50
C GLN A 309 -7.47 0.50 21.68
N MET A 310 -7.13 1.73 22.07
CA MET A 310 -8.08 2.83 22.22
C MET A 310 -8.79 3.16 20.90
N GLN A 311 -8.07 3.13 19.77
CA GLN A 311 -8.71 3.26 18.46
C GLN A 311 -9.77 2.16 18.24
N MET A 312 -9.46 0.89 18.51
CA MET A 312 -10.44 -0.19 18.37
C MET A 312 -11.64 -0.02 19.31
N ILE A 313 -11.40 0.32 20.58
CA ILE A 313 -12.46 0.55 21.59
C ILE A 313 -13.37 1.71 21.16
N SER A 314 -12.80 2.79 20.61
CA SER A 314 -13.54 3.98 20.18
C SER A 314 -14.58 3.70 19.08
N PHE A 315 -14.46 2.58 18.37
CA PHE A 315 -15.42 2.13 17.37
C PHE A 315 -16.34 0.99 17.86
N ASP A 316 -16.03 0.31 18.99
CA ASP A 316 -16.80 -0.85 19.46
C ASP A 316 -18.16 -0.44 20.06
N ASP A 317 -19.18 -0.43 19.21
CA ASP A 317 -20.57 -0.18 19.58
C ASP A 317 -21.32 -1.47 19.97
N GLY A 318 -20.71 -2.64 19.78
CA GLY A 318 -21.30 -3.96 20.02
C GLY A 318 -22.33 -4.42 19.00
N ARG A 319 -22.65 -3.58 17.99
CA ARG A 319 -23.69 -3.79 16.97
C ARG A 319 -23.11 -3.86 15.57
N GLN A 320 -22.40 -2.83 15.12
CA GLN A 320 -21.67 -2.82 13.85
C GLN A 320 -20.23 -3.30 14.03
N VAL A 321 -19.61 -3.00 15.16
CA VAL A 321 -18.20 -3.32 15.41
C VAL A 321 -18.04 -4.05 16.74
N ARG A 322 -17.22 -5.10 16.72
CA ARG A 322 -16.69 -5.74 17.93
C ARG A 322 -15.20 -5.99 17.81
N ALA A 323 -14.43 -5.56 18.79
CA ALA A 323 -13.00 -5.83 18.87
C ALA A 323 -12.70 -6.71 20.08
N TYR A 324 -12.16 -7.90 19.84
CA TYR A 324 -11.85 -8.89 20.86
C TYR A 324 -10.34 -9.01 21.07
N ALA A 325 -9.91 -8.77 22.32
CA ALA A 325 -8.59 -9.11 22.83
C ALA A 325 -8.54 -10.61 23.14
N ALA A 326 -7.77 -11.37 22.36
CA ALA A 326 -7.47 -12.77 22.62
C ALA A 326 -6.27 -12.89 23.56
N ASP A 327 -6.37 -13.73 24.58
CA ASP A 327 -5.26 -14.06 25.48
C ASP A 327 -4.23 -14.99 24.81
N SER A 328 -3.60 -14.50 23.75
CA SER A 328 -2.62 -15.23 22.93
C SER A 328 -1.80 -14.29 22.05
N CYS A 329 -1.02 -14.84 21.12
CA CYS A 329 -0.23 -14.10 20.15
C CYS A 329 -1.00 -13.80 18.84
N PHE A 330 -0.40 -12.98 17.97
CA PHE A 330 -0.97 -12.65 16.67
C PHE A 330 -1.19 -13.88 15.77
N ASP A 331 -0.27 -14.86 15.81
CA ASP A 331 -0.39 -16.08 15.00
C ASP A 331 -1.63 -16.90 15.36
N PHE A 332 -1.97 -16.98 16.65
CA PHE A 332 -3.24 -17.55 17.09
C PHE A 332 -4.42 -16.80 16.47
N CYS A 333 -4.45 -15.46 16.56
CA CYS A 333 -5.54 -14.66 16.02
C CYS A 333 -5.71 -14.89 14.51
N GLN A 334 -4.61 -14.90 13.76
CA GLN A 334 -4.61 -15.10 12.32
C GLN A 334 -5.07 -16.52 11.94
N ARG A 335 -4.58 -17.55 12.66
CA ARG A 335 -4.99 -18.94 12.46
C ARG A 335 -6.48 -19.12 12.74
N THR A 336 -6.98 -18.60 13.86
CA THR A 336 -8.39 -18.67 14.23
C THR A 336 -9.29 -18.07 13.15
N VAL A 337 -8.96 -16.88 12.62
CA VAL A 337 -9.74 -16.28 11.54
C VAL A 337 -9.78 -17.19 10.31
N LYS A 338 -8.65 -17.80 9.92
CA LYS A 338 -8.59 -18.75 8.79
C LYS A 338 -9.41 -20.02 9.03
N GLU A 339 -9.36 -20.57 10.25
CA GLU A 339 -10.14 -21.75 10.64
C GLU A 339 -11.65 -21.46 10.57
N LEU A 340 -12.09 -20.30 11.07
CA LEU A 340 -13.50 -19.87 10.96
C LEU A 340 -13.96 -19.73 9.50
N PHE A 341 -13.11 -19.19 8.61
CA PHE A 341 -13.42 -19.11 7.18
C PHE A 341 -13.53 -20.48 6.51
N SER A 342 -12.71 -21.44 6.94
CA SER A 342 -12.64 -22.78 6.33
C SER A 342 -13.69 -23.73 6.92
N ASN A 343 -14.40 -23.33 7.98
CA ASN A 343 -15.41 -24.12 8.64
C ASN A 343 -16.72 -24.15 7.83
N GLY A 344 -16.89 -25.23 7.05
CA GLY A 344 -18.08 -25.43 6.22
C GLY A 344 -19.39 -25.49 7.02
N ALA A 345 -19.39 -26.13 8.18
CA ALA A 345 -20.59 -26.23 9.02
C ALA A 345 -21.02 -24.86 9.56
N LEU A 346 -20.07 -24.04 10.01
CA LEU A 346 -20.34 -22.66 10.43
C LEU A 346 -20.88 -21.81 9.27
N ARG A 347 -20.28 -21.93 8.08
CA ARG A 347 -20.75 -21.20 6.90
C ARG A 347 -22.19 -21.57 6.54
N ASP A 348 -22.51 -22.86 6.59
CA ASP A 348 -23.85 -23.35 6.26
C ASP A 348 -24.87 -22.93 7.34
N GLU A 349 -24.48 -22.94 8.63
CA GLU A 349 -25.28 -22.37 9.73
C GLU A 349 -25.60 -20.88 9.51
N LEU A 350 -24.58 -20.08 9.20
CA LEU A 350 -24.71 -18.64 8.97
C LEU A 350 -25.54 -18.32 7.72
N ALA A 351 -25.39 -19.09 6.65
CA ALA A 351 -26.17 -18.92 5.42
C ALA A 351 -27.66 -19.20 5.62
N MET A 352 -28.01 -20.07 6.58
CA MET A 352 -29.39 -20.42 6.92
C MET A 352 -30.01 -19.49 7.99
N ALA A 353 -29.24 -18.53 8.51
CA ALA A 353 -29.71 -17.58 9.52
C ALA A 353 -30.93 -16.78 9.05
N LYS A 354 -31.81 -16.44 10.01
CA LYS A 354 -33.04 -15.65 9.80
C LYS A 354 -32.99 -14.39 10.67
N PRO A 355 -33.57 -13.24 10.21
CA PRO A 355 -34.33 -13.06 8.96
C PRO A 355 -33.45 -13.02 7.70
N THR A 356 -32.15 -12.80 7.87
CA THR A 356 -31.20 -12.54 6.78
C THR A 356 -30.04 -13.54 6.82
N ALA A 357 -29.70 -14.10 5.66
CA ALA A 357 -28.52 -14.94 5.51
C ALA A 357 -27.25 -14.15 5.82
N VAL A 358 -26.31 -14.78 6.54
CA VAL A 358 -25.06 -14.16 6.95
C VAL A 358 -23.89 -14.79 6.19
N ARG A 359 -23.00 -13.95 5.66
CA ARG A 359 -21.77 -14.37 4.98
C ARG A 359 -20.54 -13.80 5.68
N LEU A 360 -19.50 -14.62 5.76
CA LEU A 360 -18.19 -14.17 6.24
C LEU A 360 -17.38 -13.61 5.07
N SER A 361 -16.63 -12.53 5.30
CA SER A 361 -15.63 -12.01 4.36
C SER A 361 -14.41 -11.45 5.11
N SER A 362 -13.25 -11.38 4.47
CA SER A 362 -12.00 -10.94 5.11
C SER A 362 -11.52 -9.58 4.59
N ALA A 363 -11.00 -8.75 5.49
CA ALA A 363 -10.30 -7.50 5.17
C ALA A 363 -8.76 -7.63 5.16
N ASN A 364 -8.24 -8.86 5.12
CA ASN A 364 -6.79 -9.12 5.20
C ASN A 364 -6.03 -8.72 3.91
N SER A 365 -4.70 -8.61 4.02
CA SER A 365 -3.80 -8.13 2.95
C SER A 365 -3.67 -9.07 1.76
N ILE A 366 -4.39 -10.20 1.79
CA ILE A 366 -4.51 -11.15 0.69
C ILE A 366 -5.48 -10.67 -0.38
N ASN A 367 -6.38 -9.72 -0.11
CA ASN A 367 -7.34 -9.26 -1.11
C ASN A 367 -6.69 -8.32 -2.15
N TRP A 368 -6.92 -8.57 -3.45
CA TRP A 368 -6.36 -7.74 -4.53
C TRP A 368 -6.81 -6.27 -4.45
N GLY A 369 -8.08 -6.03 -4.09
CA GLY A 369 -8.62 -4.67 -3.90
C GLY A 369 -8.00 -3.90 -2.74
N ARG A 370 -7.31 -4.58 -1.81
CA ARG A 370 -6.49 -3.96 -0.76
C ARG A 370 -5.03 -3.72 -1.20
N LEU A 371 -4.54 -4.49 -2.18
CA LEU A 371 -3.19 -4.35 -2.69
C LEU A 371 -3.08 -3.13 -3.62
N ILE A 372 -3.92 -3.04 -4.65
CA ILE A 372 -3.74 -2.06 -5.74
C ILE A 372 -3.79 -0.58 -5.35
N PRO A 373 -4.56 -0.12 -4.33
CA PRO A 373 -4.54 1.30 -3.95
C PRO A 373 -3.16 1.78 -3.49
N GLN A 374 -2.32 0.84 -3.04
CA GLN A 374 -0.96 1.13 -2.61
C GLN A 374 -0.01 1.43 -3.78
N VAL A 375 -0.32 1.00 -5.00
CA VAL A 375 0.48 1.30 -6.20
C VAL A 375 0.51 2.82 -6.46
N VAL A 376 -0.59 3.51 -6.17
CA VAL A 376 -0.79 4.94 -6.48
C VAL A 376 0.27 5.83 -5.83
N TYR A 377 0.59 5.62 -4.55
CA TYR A 377 1.53 6.51 -3.85
C TYR A 377 2.99 6.35 -4.32
N TYR A 378 3.35 5.28 -5.03
CA TYR A 378 4.65 5.15 -5.67
C TYR A 378 4.76 6.06 -6.91
N PHE A 379 3.73 6.08 -7.74
CA PHE A 379 3.63 7.05 -8.85
C PHE A 379 3.60 8.48 -8.32
N TRP A 380 2.88 8.72 -7.22
CA TRP A 380 2.85 10.04 -6.57
C TRP A 380 4.23 10.47 -6.06
N ALA A 381 4.98 9.55 -5.44
CA ALA A 381 6.35 9.83 -4.99
C ALA A 381 7.32 10.11 -6.15
N TYR A 382 7.22 9.36 -7.24
CA TYR A 382 8.02 9.61 -8.45
C TYR A 382 7.65 10.96 -9.08
N ARG A 383 6.35 11.27 -9.18
CA ARG A 383 5.84 12.57 -9.63
C ARG A 383 6.44 13.71 -8.84
N ASN A 384 6.55 13.60 -7.51
CA ASN A 384 7.17 14.65 -6.70
C ASN A 384 8.61 14.97 -7.15
N HIS A 385 9.41 13.96 -7.48
CA HIS A 385 10.78 14.14 -7.98
C HIS A 385 10.81 14.69 -9.41
N VAL A 386 9.84 14.34 -10.27
CA VAL A 386 9.70 14.97 -11.60
C VAL A 386 9.38 16.46 -11.49
N GLN A 387 8.63 16.86 -10.46
CA GLN A 387 8.25 18.26 -10.24
C GLN A 387 9.33 19.06 -9.51
N HIS A 388 10.14 18.38 -8.69
CA HIS A 388 11.24 18.94 -7.93
C HIS A 388 12.52 18.11 -8.18
N PRO A 389 13.03 18.10 -9.43
CA PRO A 389 14.14 17.22 -9.80
C PRO A 389 15.42 17.63 -9.07
N PRO A 390 16.13 16.67 -8.48
CA PRO A 390 17.51 16.89 -8.07
C PRO A 390 18.37 17.31 -9.26
N THR A 391 19.46 18.03 -9.00
CA THR A 391 20.39 18.47 -10.04
C THR A 391 20.89 17.27 -10.85
N GLY A 392 20.76 17.35 -12.18
CA GLY A 392 21.19 16.28 -13.10
C GLY A 392 20.20 15.12 -13.26
N TRP A 393 19.07 15.12 -12.54
CA TRP A 393 18.03 14.09 -12.65
C TRP A 393 16.87 14.59 -13.52
N ALA A 394 16.35 13.75 -14.41
CA ALA A 394 15.26 14.07 -15.33
C ALA A 394 14.17 12.98 -15.35
N PHE A 395 13.01 13.33 -15.93
CA PHE A 395 11.94 12.35 -16.16
C PHE A 395 12.46 11.15 -16.99
N GLY A 396 12.23 9.95 -16.48
CA GLY A 396 12.76 8.69 -17.02
C GLY A 396 13.91 8.13 -16.19
N ASP A 397 14.63 8.97 -15.44
CA ASP A 397 15.65 8.50 -14.51
C ASP A 397 15.00 7.78 -13.32
N PRO A 398 15.67 6.78 -12.74
CA PRO A 398 15.06 5.98 -11.69
C PRO A 398 15.10 6.67 -10.32
N ILE A 399 14.27 6.16 -9.41
CA ILE A 399 14.38 6.33 -7.96
C ILE A 399 14.72 5.00 -7.30
N ASP A 400 15.20 5.02 -6.06
CA ASP A 400 15.25 3.85 -5.18
C ASP A 400 14.18 3.97 -4.09
N VAL A 401 13.69 2.84 -3.57
CA VAL A 401 12.64 2.84 -2.56
C VAL A 401 12.98 1.90 -1.39
N VAL A 402 12.85 2.40 -0.17
CA VAL A 402 13.00 1.61 1.08
C VAL A 402 11.66 1.49 1.78
N VAL A 403 11.31 0.27 2.18
CA VAL A 403 10.02 -0.02 2.82
C VAL A 403 10.24 -0.85 4.08
N PRO A 404 9.71 -0.43 5.25
CA PRO A 404 9.64 -1.32 6.41
C PRO A 404 8.63 -2.44 6.12
N CYS A 405 9.12 -3.68 6.07
CA CYS A 405 8.39 -4.79 5.46
C CYS A 405 7.85 -5.78 6.48
N GLY A 406 6.52 -5.87 6.55
CA GLY A 406 5.81 -6.98 7.20
C GLY A 406 5.31 -8.00 6.17
N ASN A 407 4.00 -8.00 5.90
CA ASN A 407 3.34 -8.93 4.97
C ASN A 407 3.66 -8.76 3.46
N PHE A 408 4.74 -8.06 3.11
CA PHE A 408 5.24 -7.82 1.74
C PHE A 408 4.31 -7.05 0.77
N GLY A 409 3.08 -6.71 1.16
CA GLY A 409 2.10 -6.07 0.25
C GLY A 409 2.49 -4.64 -0.20
N ASN A 410 3.07 -3.84 0.69
CA ASN A 410 3.49 -2.47 0.37
C ASN A 410 4.59 -2.47 -0.71
N ILE A 411 5.71 -3.15 -0.44
CA ILE A 411 6.83 -3.22 -1.39
C ILE A 411 6.46 -3.95 -2.69
N LEU A 412 5.58 -4.97 -2.63
CA LEU A 412 5.03 -5.62 -3.82
C LEU A 412 4.23 -4.63 -4.68
N SER A 413 3.50 -3.70 -4.08
CA SER A 413 2.77 -2.66 -4.83
C SER A 413 3.72 -1.70 -5.54
N GLY A 414 4.87 -1.40 -4.93
CA GLY A 414 5.96 -0.68 -5.60
C GLY A 414 6.54 -1.48 -6.77
N TYR A 415 6.72 -2.79 -6.60
CA TYR A 415 7.18 -3.67 -7.68
C TYR A 415 6.16 -3.77 -8.83
N ILE A 416 4.85 -3.81 -8.52
CA ILE A 416 3.79 -3.69 -9.52
C ILE A 416 3.89 -2.34 -10.25
N ALA A 417 4.12 -1.23 -9.53
CA ALA A 417 4.33 0.07 -10.18
C ALA A 417 5.52 0.06 -11.16
N ARG A 418 6.62 -0.61 -10.80
CA ARG A 418 7.77 -0.83 -11.72
C ARG A 418 7.38 -1.63 -12.95
N LEU A 419 6.62 -2.72 -12.79
CA LEU A 419 6.11 -3.51 -13.92
C LEU A 419 5.15 -2.71 -14.81
N MET A 420 4.42 -1.75 -14.22
CA MET A 420 3.60 -0.79 -14.95
C MET A 420 4.43 0.28 -15.69
N GLY A 421 5.75 0.29 -15.57
CA GLY A 421 6.66 1.21 -16.28
C GLY A 421 7.26 2.32 -15.41
N LEU A 422 6.97 2.36 -14.10
CA LEU A 422 7.56 3.35 -13.20
C LEU A 422 9.09 3.12 -13.05
N PRO A 423 9.94 4.14 -13.29
CA PRO A 423 11.39 4.00 -13.17
C PRO A 423 11.84 3.84 -11.71
N VAL A 424 11.94 2.60 -11.23
CA VAL A 424 12.46 2.28 -9.88
C VAL A 424 13.65 1.34 -9.98
N ARG A 425 14.86 1.76 -9.60
CA ARG A 425 16.09 0.96 -9.74
C ARG A 425 16.19 -0.14 -8.69
N LYS A 426 16.16 0.20 -7.40
CA LYS A 426 16.20 -0.76 -6.29
C LYS A 426 15.01 -0.63 -5.35
N PHE A 427 14.52 -1.79 -4.92
CA PHE A 427 13.64 -1.95 -3.76
C PHE A 427 14.45 -2.49 -2.57
N VAL A 428 14.39 -1.82 -1.44
CA VAL A 428 15.12 -2.16 -0.23
C VAL A 428 14.14 -2.61 0.85
N VAL A 429 14.20 -3.90 1.21
CA VAL A 429 13.44 -4.49 2.30
C VAL A 429 14.12 -4.12 3.62
N ALA A 430 13.43 -3.36 4.47
CA ALA A 430 13.88 -3.08 5.82
C ALA A 430 13.13 -3.98 6.81
N SER A 431 13.86 -4.89 7.46
CA SER A 431 13.35 -5.76 8.52
C SER A 431 13.84 -5.26 9.88
N ASN A 432 13.03 -5.46 10.93
CA ASN A 432 13.54 -5.41 12.30
C ASN A 432 14.22 -6.75 12.63
N THR A 433 14.39 -7.09 13.91
CA THR A 433 14.95 -8.38 14.35
C THR A 433 14.23 -9.61 13.75
N ASN A 434 12.95 -9.51 13.40
CA ASN A 434 12.21 -10.54 12.65
C ASN A 434 12.58 -10.50 11.15
N ASP A 435 13.69 -11.18 10.84
CA ASP A 435 14.45 -10.95 9.60
C ASP A 435 14.30 -12.04 8.52
N VAL A 436 13.16 -12.73 8.49
CA VAL A 436 12.89 -13.78 7.49
C VAL A 436 12.97 -13.23 6.05
N LEU A 437 12.48 -12.01 5.82
CA LEU A 437 12.53 -11.34 4.52
C LEU A 437 13.92 -10.86 4.16
N TYR A 438 14.70 -10.39 5.14
CA TYR A 438 16.12 -10.07 4.93
C TYR A 438 16.88 -11.29 4.43
N ASN A 439 16.73 -12.44 5.11
CA ASN A 439 17.40 -13.68 4.72
C ASN A 439 16.91 -14.19 3.36
N PHE A 440 15.60 -14.12 3.09
CA PHE A 440 15.03 -14.48 1.79
C PHE A 440 15.66 -13.68 0.65
N VAL A 441 15.72 -12.35 0.74
CA VAL A 441 16.28 -11.50 -0.32
C VAL A 441 17.80 -11.72 -0.47
N LYS A 442 18.53 -11.92 0.63
CA LYS A 442 19.99 -12.11 0.60
C LYS A 442 20.42 -13.47 0.06
N THR A 443 19.64 -14.53 0.32
CA THR A 443 20.06 -15.91 0.03
C THR A 443 19.21 -16.62 -1.02
N GLY A 444 18.03 -16.09 -1.34
CA GLY A 444 17.00 -16.79 -2.11
C GLY A 444 16.29 -17.90 -1.33
N THR A 445 16.55 -18.05 -0.03
CA THR A 445 15.92 -19.09 0.82
C THR A 445 15.00 -18.45 1.84
N TYR A 446 13.73 -18.86 1.84
CA TYR A 446 12.73 -18.48 2.83
C TYR A 446 12.65 -19.61 3.87
N ASP A 447 13.19 -19.41 5.08
CA ASP A 447 13.26 -20.45 6.12
C ASP A 447 12.62 -19.99 7.43
N MET A 448 11.64 -20.74 7.92
CA MET A 448 10.91 -20.49 9.17
C MET A 448 11.23 -21.50 10.29
N ARG A 449 11.96 -22.59 10.00
CA ARG A 449 12.03 -23.79 10.87
C ARG A 449 12.56 -23.53 12.28
N ASN A 450 13.47 -22.56 12.43
CA ASN A 450 14.15 -22.26 13.69
C ASN A 450 13.94 -20.79 14.12
N ARG A 451 12.76 -20.23 13.82
CA ARG A 451 12.44 -18.83 14.13
C ARG A 451 11.34 -18.77 15.17
N THR A 452 11.56 -17.90 16.16
CA THR A 452 10.53 -17.48 17.11
C THR A 452 10.21 -16.03 16.82
N LEU A 453 8.93 -15.67 16.84
CA LEU A 453 8.50 -14.29 16.67
C LEU A 453 8.97 -13.47 17.88
N ALA A 454 9.85 -12.49 17.65
CA ALA A 454 10.27 -11.54 18.66
C ALA A 454 9.27 -10.38 18.71
N VAL A 455 8.84 -9.97 19.91
CA VAL A 455 8.03 -8.76 20.10
C VAL A 455 8.96 -7.56 20.08
N THR A 456 8.70 -6.59 19.20
CA THR A 456 9.53 -5.39 19.04
C THR A 456 8.74 -4.10 19.20
N SER A 457 9.44 -2.96 19.22
CA SER A 457 8.84 -1.61 19.13
C SER A 457 8.14 -1.33 17.80
N SER A 458 8.30 -2.19 16.79
CA SER A 458 7.69 -2.10 15.46
C SER A 458 6.74 -3.28 15.16
N PRO A 459 5.66 -3.48 15.95
CA PRO A 459 4.85 -4.69 15.96
C PRO A 459 4.08 -4.97 14.65
N SER A 460 3.91 -3.96 13.78
CA SER A 460 3.25 -4.16 12.48
C SER A 460 4.14 -4.88 11.45
N ILE A 461 5.44 -5.04 11.73
CA ILE A 461 6.39 -5.79 10.89
C ILE A 461 7.01 -7.00 11.60
N ASP A 462 6.55 -7.33 12.82
CA ASP A 462 6.86 -8.59 13.50
C ASP A 462 6.13 -9.74 12.78
N ILE A 463 6.82 -10.43 11.87
CA ILE A 463 6.25 -11.52 11.08
C ILE A 463 7.23 -12.69 10.91
N LEU A 464 6.69 -13.91 10.83
CA LEU A 464 7.41 -15.11 10.40
C LEU A 464 7.04 -15.53 8.97
N LYS A 465 5.80 -15.27 8.55
CA LYS A 465 5.28 -15.61 7.22
C LYS A 465 4.64 -14.39 6.57
N ALA A 466 5.21 -13.94 5.46
CA ALA A 466 4.74 -12.78 4.72
C ALA A 466 3.76 -13.21 3.61
N SER A 467 2.49 -12.86 3.75
CA SER A 467 1.43 -13.36 2.87
C SER A 467 1.59 -13.02 1.39
N ASN A 468 2.13 -11.84 1.04
CA ASN A 468 2.24 -11.42 -0.36
C ASN A 468 3.53 -11.88 -1.07
N VAL A 469 4.41 -12.65 -0.40
CA VAL A 469 5.55 -13.28 -1.08
C VAL A 469 5.06 -14.23 -2.18
N GLU A 470 3.93 -14.89 -1.99
CA GLU A 470 3.35 -15.78 -3.01
C GLU A 470 3.06 -15.06 -4.34
N ARG A 471 2.48 -13.86 -4.30
CA ARG A 471 2.28 -13.02 -5.50
C ARG A 471 3.61 -12.60 -6.13
N PHE A 472 4.60 -12.29 -5.30
CA PHE A 472 5.93 -11.97 -5.78
C PHE A 472 6.56 -13.16 -6.52
N LEU A 473 6.43 -14.38 -6.00
CA LEU A 473 6.88 -15.59 -6.68
C LEU A 473 6.21 -15.78 -8.04
N TYR A 474 4.90 -15.55 -8.13
CA TYR A 474 4.17 -15.63 -9.41
C TYR A 474 4.72 -14.61 -10.43
N LEU A 475 4.93 -13.35 -10.02
CA LEU A 475 5.46 -12.33 -10.92
C LEU A 475 6.91 -12.62 -11.36
N MET A 476 7.76 -13.06 -10.43
CA MET A 476 9.17 -13.40 -10.70
C MET A 476 9.35 -14.65 -11.55
N SER A 477 8.40 -15.58 -11.51
CA SER A 477 8.42 -16.81 -12.31
C SER A 477 7.68 -16.66 -13.65
N ASN A 478 7.29 -15.43 -14.02
CA ASN A 478 6.51 -15.14 -15.23
C ASN A 478 5.20 -15.96 -15.31
N GLY A 479 4.55 -16.18 -14.16
CA GLY A 479 3.27 -16.85 -14.08
C GLY A 479 3.31 -18.38 -13.97
N ASP A 480 4.46 -18.98 -13.61
CA ASP A 480 4.55 -20.42 -13.35
C ASP A 480 3.82 -20.82 -12.05
N THR A 481 2.52 -21.07 -12.18
CA THR A 481 1.66 -21.50 -11.07
C THR A 481 2.09 -22.83 -10.47
N GLY A 482 2.70 -23.72 -11.25
CA GLY A 482 3.20 -25.01 -10.79
C GLY A 482 4.40 -24.86 -9.86
N LEU A 483 5.36 -23.98 -10.20
CA LEU A 483 6.47 -23.63 -9.32
C LEU A 483 5.98 -22.97 -8.04
N VAL A 484 5.10 -21.98 -8.14
CA VAL A 484 4.56 -21.30 -6.96
C VAL A 484 3.86 -22.28 -6.03
N ALA A 485 3.01 -23.17 -6.56
CA ALA A 485 2.33 -24.20 -5.77
C ALA A 485 3.33 -25.10 -5.02
N ARG A 486 4.41 -25.54 -5.68
CA ARG A 486 5.47 -26.35 -5.04
C ARG A 486 6.20 -25.59 -3.93
N LEU A 487 6.63 -24.35 -4.19
CA LEU A 487 7.35 -23.54 -3.19
C LEU A 487 6.47 -23.25 -1.96
N MET A 488 5.19 -22.94 -2.17
CA MET A 488 4.24 -22.72 -1.08
C MET A 488 3.94 -24.01 -0.31
N HIS A 489 3.84 -25.15 -1.00
CA HIS A 489 3.69 -26.46 -0.36
C HIS A 489 4.91 -26.81 0.51
N ASP A 490 6.14 -26.56 0.01
CA ASP A 490 7.37 -26.77 0.76
C ASP A 490 7.44 -25.85 1.99
N LEU A 491 7.00 -24.58 1.85
CA LEU A 491 6.89 -23.68 2.99
C LEU A 491 5.93 -24.19 4.06
N ASP A 492 4.77 -24.70 3.65
CA ASP A 492 3.71 -25.16 4.56
C ASP A 492 4.07 -26.49 5.25
N THR A 493 4.76 -27.39 4.56
CA THR A 493 5.07 -28.75 5.07
C THR A 493 6.45 -28.88 5.69
N LYS A 494 7.45 -28.19 5.14
CA LYS A 494 8.85 -28.26 5.58
C LYS A 494 9.28 -26.98 6.32
N GLY A 495 8.50 -25.91 6.28
CA GLY A 495 8.88 -24.62 6.85
C GLY A 495 9.95 -23.87 6.06
N VAL A 496 10.32 -24.33 4.86
CA VAL A 496 11.41 -23.74 4.07
C VAL A 496 11.23 -23.97 2.56
N PHE A 497 11.66 -23.01 1.75
CA PHE A 497 11.92 -23.22 0.31
C PHE A 497 13.13 -22.39 -0.15
N THR A 498 13.73 -22.78 -1.27
CA THR A 498 14.81 -22.03 -1.94
C THR A 498 14.43 -21.76 -3.39
N LEU A 499 14.66 -20.52 -3.84
CA LEU A 499 14.43 -20.12 -5.23
C LEU A 499 15.44 -20.79 -6.17
N PRO A 500 15.03 -21.09 -7.42
CA PRO A 500 15.96 -21.35 -8.52
C PRO A 500 17.01 -20.23 -8.66
N ASP A 501 18.22 -20.57 -9.09
CA ASP A 501 19.36 -19.64 -9.13
C ASP A 501 19.13 -18.42 -10.04
N ASP A 502 18.48 -18.62 -11.18
CA ASP A 502 18.09 -17.58 -12.13
C ASP A 502 17.04 -16.63 -11.53
N MET A 503 16.02 -17.18 -10.87
CA MET A 503 15.00 -16.41 -10.16
C MET A 503 15.58 -15.64 -8.98
N ARG A 504 16.54 -16.23 -8.24
CA ARG A 504 17.31 -15.54 -7.18
C ARG A 504 18.11 -14.38 -7.76
N ALA A 505 18.82 -14.59 -8.87
CA ALA A 505 19.60 -13.54 -9.52
C ALA A 505 18.70 -12.41 -10.03
N ALA A 506 17.54 -12.73 -10.64
CA ALA A 506 16.55 -11.76 -11.08
C ALA A 506 15.98 -10.94 -9.91
N MET A 507 15.67 -11.59 -8.78
CA MET A 507 15.26 -10.91 -7.55
C MET A 507 16.36 -9.95 -7.07
N GLN A 508 17.61 -10.40 -6.94
CA GLN A 508 18.72 -9.59 -6.42
C GLN A 508 19.15 -8.45 -7.36
N ALA A 509 18.83 -8.56 -8.65
CA ALA A 509 19.01 -7.48 -9.61
C ALA A 509 18.16 -6.25 -9.26
N VAL A 510 16.99 -6.43 -8.63
CA VAL A 510 16.05 -5.33 -8.32
C VAL A 510 15.74 -5.17 -6.83
N PHE A 511 15.97 -6.18 -5.99
CA PHE A 511 15.81 -6.14 -4.53
C PHE A 511 17.14 -6.23 -3.79
N THR A 512 17.19 -5.57 -2.63
CA THR A 512 18.17 -5.83 -1.57
C THR A 512 17.46 -5.71 -0.22
N ALA A 513 18.17 -6.01 0.88
CA ALA A 513 17.59 -5.95 2.21
C ALA A 513 18.62 -5.51 3.26
N GLY A 514 18.10 -4.94 4.34
CA GLY A 514 18.82 -4.65 5.58
C GLY A 514 18.00 -5.04 6.81
N ARG A 515 18.68 -5.13 7.95
CA ARG A 515 18.10 -5.49 9.23
C ARG A 515 18.47 -4.45 10.28
N CYS A 516 17.51 -4.05 11.09
CA CYS A 516 17.68 -3.08 12.19
C CYS A 516 17.44 -3.78 13.54
N SER A 517 18.32 -3.57 14.51
CA SER A 517 18.11 -3.99 15.91
C SER A 517 17.20 -3.00 16.66
N GLU A 518 16.75 -3.34 17.87
CA GLU A 518 15.98 -2.41 18.69
C GLU A 518 16.83 -1.23 19.17
N GLU A 519 18.12 -1.47 19.45
CA GLU A 519 19.09 -0.45 19.80
C GLU A 519 19.32 0.52 18.63
N ASP A 520 19.51 0.01 17.42
CA ASP A 520 19.68 0.81 16.21
C ASP A 520 18.42 1.60 15.87
N CYS A 521 17.24 1.00 16.07
CA CYS A 521 15.96 1.67 15.88
C CYS A 521 15.84 2.87 16.82
N ALA A 522 16.10 2.68 18.11
CA ALA A 522 16.05 3.73 19.11
C ALA A 522 17.06 4.85 18.82
N ALA A 523 18.29 4.47 18.48
CA ALA A 523 19.35 5.41 18.11
C ALA A 523 18.96 6.22 16.87
N THR A 524 18.32 5.59 15.88
CA THR A 524 17.86 6.26 14.65
C THR A 524 16.76 7.28 14.91
N ILE A 525 15.77 6.95 15.77
CA ILE A 525 14.74 7.93 16.17
C ILE A 525 15.38 9.17 16.78
N LYS A 526 16.29 8.97 17.75
CA LYS A 526 16.99 10.06 18.43
C LYS A 526 17.86 10.87 17.48
N SER A 527 18.67 10.20 16.66
CA SER A 527 19.59 10.89 15.76
C SER A 527 18.86 11.70 14.71
N ILE A 528 17.81 11.16 14.07
CA ILE A 528 17.07 11.91 13.05
C ILE A 528 16.31 13.09 13.66
N PHE A 529 15.76 12.93 14.85
CA PHE A 529 15.14 14.04 15.57
C PHE A 529 16.16 15.17 15.84
N GLN A 530 17.38 14.83 16.27
CA GLN A 530 18.44 15.81 16.51
C GLN A 530 18.95 16.46 15.23
N LEU A 531 19.27 15.67 14.20
CA LEU A 531 19.80 16.17 12.92
C LEU A 531 18.79 17.05 12.18
N SER A 532 17.49 16.80 12.35
CA SER A 532 16.42 17.62 11.77
C SER A 532 16.09 18.88 12.58
N GLY A 533 16.82 19.18 13.66
CA GLY A 533 16.52 20.30 14.55
C GLY A 533 15.17 20.19 15.25
N GLY A 534 14.69 18.96 15.47
CA GLY A 534 13.39 18.65 16.09
C GLY A 534 12.19 18.63 15.13
N SER A 535 12.41 18.88 13.83
CA SER A 535 11.33 18.95 12.84
C SER A 535 10.86 17.59 12.32
N ARG A 536 11.66 16.52 12.48
CA ARG A 536 11.31 15.16 12.08
C ARG A 536 11.33 14.20 13.27
N LEU A 537 10.15 13.76 13.70
CA LEU A 537 10.01 12.68 14.68
C LEU A 537 9.49 11.41 14.01
N LEU A 538 10.27 10.34 14.10
CA LEU A 538 9.96 9.06 13.47
C LEU A 538 9.19 8.14 14.40
N ASP A 539 8.27 7.37 13.84
CA ASP A 539 7.78 6.15 14.47
C ASP A 539 8.82 5.00 14.31
N PRO A 540 8.78 3.95 15.15
CA PRO A 540 9.75 2.84 15.09
C PRO A 540 9.84 2.13 13.73
N HIS A 541 8.73 1.96 13.01
CA HIS A 541 8.73 1.32 11.69
C HIS A 541 9.47 2.17 10.66
N THR A 542 9.19 3.48 10.66
CA THR A 542 9.91 4.42 9.80
C THR A 542 11.40 4.48 10.19
N ALA A 543 11.73 4.43 11.48
CA ALA A 543 13.12 4.41 11.94
C ALA A 543 13.89 3.17 11.45
N VAL A 544 13.28 1.97 11.48
CA VAL A 544 13.85 0.76 10.86
C VAL A 544 14.16 0.98 9.38
N ALA A 545 13.24 1.61 8.63
CA ALA A 545 13.46 1.91 7.22
C ALA A 545 14.57 2.96 7.02
N VAL A 546 14.63 4.00 7.85
CA VAL A 546 15.67 5.05 7.78
C VAL A 546 17.05 4.49 8.10
N PHE A 547 17.17 3.61 9.09
CA PHE A 547 18.42 2.93 9.41
C PHE A 547 18.96 2.14 8.21
N VAL A 548 18.11 1.30 7.62
CA VAL A 548 18.47 0.49 6.45
C VAL A 548 18.73 1.36 5.22
N ALA A 549 17.97 2.45 5.05
CA ALA A 549 18.18 3.43 3.99
C ALA A 549 19.57 4.08 4.09
N ARG A 550 19.99 4.46 5.30
CA ARG A 550 21.31 5.01 5.57
C ARG A 550 22.40 4.03 5.17
N GLN A 551 22.34 2.78 5.64
CA GLN A 551 23.32 1.74 5.27
C GLN A 551 23.41 1.54 3.75
N PHE A 552 22.25 1.39 3.10
CA PHE A 552 22.19 1.22 1.64
C PHE A 552 22.80 2.42 0.90
N ARG A 553 22.53 3.64 1.38
CA ARG A 553 22.99 4.87 0.75
C ARG A 553 24.47 5.12 0.96
N GLU A 554 25.00 4.82 2.14
CA GLU A 554 26.44 4.87 2.44
C GLU A 554 27.21 3.86 1.56
N ASP A 555 26.69 2.64 1.39
CA ASP A 555 27.26 1.65 0.47
C ASP A 555 27.27 2.13 -1.00
N GLU A 556 26.18 2.73 -1.47
CA GLU A 556 26.10 3.25 -2.85
C GLU A 556 27.03 4.45 -3.07
N LEU A 557 27.16 5.33 -2.08
CA LEU A 557 28.12 6.44 -2.09
C LEU A 557 29.56 5.91 -2.15
N LEU A 558 29.91 4.93 -1.32
CA LEU A 558 31.23 4.30 -1.33
C LEU A 558 31.53 3.69 -2.71
N ARG A 559 30.60 2.93 -3.28
CA ARG A 559 30.75 2.35 -4.62
C ARG A 559 30.88 3.42 -5.71
N SER A 560 30.15 4.52 -5.60
CA SER A 560 30.26 5.64 -6.53
C SER A 560 31.64 6.28 -6.49
N VAL A 561 32.19 6.51 -5.29
CA VAL A 561 33.55 7.04 -5.09
C VAL A 561 34.59 6.09 -5.68
N LEU A 562 34.45 4.79 -5.46
CA LEU A 562 35.37 3.78 -6.00
C LEU A 562 35.34 3.68 -7.53
N ARG A 563 34.19 3.92 -8.17
CA ARG A 563 34.07 3.96 -9.65
C ARG A 563 34.62 5.24 -10.28
N HIS A 564 34.55 6.36 -9.56
CA HIS A 564 34.93 7.69 -10.07
C HIS A 564 35.89 8.42 -9.10
N PRO A 565 37.12 7.90 -8.88
CA PRO A 565 38.01 8.39 -7.83
C PRO A 565 38.51 9.83 -8.04
N THR A 566 38.42 10.36 -9.27
CA THR A 566 38.84 11.72 -9.64
C THR A 566 37.69 12.71 -9.76
N SER A 567 36.42 12.27 -9.59
CA SER A 567 35.26 13.17 -9.68
C SER A 567 35.12 13.97 -8.40
N THR A 568 34.89 15.27 -8.52
CA THR A 568 34.48 16.13 -7.39
C THR A 568 32.98 16.02 -7.12
N ASP A 569 32.19 15.57 -8.09
CA ASP A 569 30.74 15.37 -7.99
C ASP A 569 30.41 13.91 -7.65
N THR A 570 30.82 13.53 -6.44
CA THR A 570 30.58 12.17 -5.97
C THR A 570 29.12 12.07 -5.51
N GLY A 571 28.30 11.29 -6.23
CA GLY A 571 26.89 11.05 -5.88
C GLY A 571 25.84 11.54 -6.87
N ALA A 572 26.22 12.30 -7.91
CA ALA A 572 25.32 12.70 -8.99
C ALA A 572 24.64 11.50 -9.69
N ASP A 573 25.36 10.37 -9.78
CA ASP A 573 24.86 9.14 -10.41
C ASP A 573 23.96 8.29 -9.51
N ILE A 574 23.71 8.71 -8.25
CA ILE A 574 22.93 7.93 -7.30
C ILE A 574 21.48 8.40 -7.35
N PRO A 575 20.52 7.51 -7.69
CA PRO A 575 19.11 7.84 -7.72
C PRO A 575 18.59 8.43 -6.41
N PRO A 576 17.59 9.33 -6.45
CA PRO A 576 16.90 9.79 -5.25
C PRO A 576 16.30 8.61 -4.46
N LEU A 577 16.30 8.69 -3.13
CA LEU A 577 15.76 7.65 -2.26
C LEU A 577 14.41 8.06 -1.70
N VAL A 578 13.42 7.18 -1.81
CA VAL A 578 12.12 7.35 -1.13
C VAL A 578 11.99 6.34 -0.01
N ILE A 579 11.72 6.80 1.20
CA ILE A 579 11.47 5.97 2.38
C ILE A 579 9.97 6.00 2.68
N ALA A 580 9.32 4.85 2.68
CA ALA A 580 7.91 4.75 3.06
C ALA A 580 7.76 4.93 4.58
N SER A 581 7.16 6.04 5.02
CA SER A 581 6.82 6.25 6.43
C SER A 581 5.40 5.78 6.71
N THR A 582 5.31 4.69 7.46
CA THR A 582 4.10 3.86 7.49
C THR A 582 3.14 4.16 8.62
N ALA A 583 3.57 4.90 9.64
CA ALA A 583 2.73 5.27 10.78
C ALA A 583 3.17 6.62 11.36
N HIS A 584 2.25 7.29 12.06
CA HIS A 584 2.57 8.48 12.82
C HIS A 584 3.25 8.10 14.16
N TRP A 585 4.23 8.87 14.64
CA TRP A 585 4.97 8.58 15.89
C TRP A 585 4.02 8.37 17.09
N ALA A 586 2.94 9.15 17.15
CA ALA A 586 1.97 9.10 18.23
C ALA A 586 1.22 7.76 18.33
N LYS A 587 1.31 6.87 17.34
CA LYS A 587 0.80 5.50 17.48
C LYS A 587 1.63 4.64 18.44
N PHE A 588 2.89 5.02 18.68
CA PHE A 588 3.87 4.29 19.46
C PHE A 588 4.61 5.24 20.42
N PRO A 589 3.89 5.95 21.32
CA PRO A 589 4.48 7.03 22.10
C PRO A 589 5.55 6.53 23.09
N THR A 590 5.36 5.36 23.71
CA THR A 590 6.30 4.78 24.67
C THR A 590 7.70 4.56 24.06
N PRO A 591 7.87 3.75 22.99
CA PRO A 591 9.20 3.55 22.41
C PRO A 591 9.79 4.85 21.83
N VAL A 592 8.97 5.77 21.33
CA VAL A 592 9.43 7.07 20.82
C VAL A 592 10.02 7.92 21.95
N LEU A 593 9.32 8.08 23.07
CA LEU A 593 9.80 8.89 24.19
C LEU A 593 11.07 8.31 24.81
N HIS A 594 11.11 7.00 25.06
CA HIS A 594 12.32 6.34 25.58
C HIS A 594 13.51 6.50 24.61
N SER A 595 13.26 6.42 23.31
CA SER A 595 14.30 6.68 22.30
C SER A 595 14.83 8.11 22.36
N LEU A 596 13.95 9.12 22.49
CA LEU A 596 14.35 10.53 22.66
C LEU A 596 15.22 10.73 23.91
N ARG A 597 14.91 10.03 25.01
CA ARG A 597 15.69 10.03 26.25
C ARG A 597 17.01 9.26 26.13
N GLY A 598 17.16 8.38 25.14
CA GLY A 598 18.32 7.49 24.99
C GLY A 598 18.25 6.25 25.88
N GLU A 599 17.05 5.82 26.23
CA GLU A 599 16.79 4.67 27.12
C GLU A 599 16.53 3.36 26.34
N GLY A 600 16.65 3.41 25.00
CA GLY A 600 16.29 2.33 24.08
C GLY A 600 14.82 2.40 23.63
N ALA A 601 14.43 1.56 22.67
CA ALA A 601 13.06 1.49 22.15
C ALA A 601 12.19 0.59 23.06
N ARG A 602 12.05 0.97 24.33
CA ARG A 602 11.35 0.14 25.33
C ARG A 602 9.86 0.07 25.04
N LEU A 603 9.30 -1.11 25.24
CA LEU A 603 7.86 -1.33 25.28
C LEU A 603 7.34 -0.98 26.69
N GLY A 604 6.14 -0.42 26.76
CA GLY A 604 5.47 -0.17 28.03
C GLY A 604 4.93 -1.47 28.64
N GLU A 605 4.78 -1.50 29.96
CA GLU A 605 4.03 -2.57 30.62
C GLU A 605 2.54 -2.41 30.33
N PRO A 606 1.77 -3.52 30.27
CA PRO A 606 0.32 -3.43 30.11
C PRO A 606 -0.31 -2.67 31.28
N ALA A 607 -1.06 -1.61 30.95
CA ALA A 607 -1.82 -0.88 31.95
C ALA A 607 -2.92 -1.76 32.57
N PRO A 608 -3.27 -1.57 33.87
CA PRO A 608 -4.23 -2.41 34.58
C PRO A 608 -5.69 -2.20 34.13
N SER A 609 -5.97 -1.12 33.41
CA SER A 609 -7.30 -0.82 32.85
C SER A 609 -7.18 0.11 31.65
N VAL A 610 -8.24 0.21 30.84
CA VAL A 610 -8.31 1.17 29.73
C VAL A 610 -8.15 2.61 30.22
N ALA A 611 -8.72 2.95 31.39
CA ALA A 611 -8.61 4.29 31.98
C ALA A 611 -7.16 4.64 32.35
N ALA A 612 -6.43 3.69 32.94
CA ALA A 612 -5.01 3.86 33.25
C ALA A 612 -4.17 4.01 31.96
N ALA A 613 -4.47 3.21 30.94
CA ALA A 613 -3.81 3.27 29.63
C ALA A 613 -4.01 4.65 28.96
N ILE A 614 -5.22 5.20 29.01
CA ILE A 614 -5.54 6.55 28.49
C ILE A 614 -4.70 7.61 29.21
N GLN A 615 -4.67 7.57 30.54
CA GLN A 615 -3.92 8.53 31.33
C GLN A 615 -2.42 8.46 31.03
N GLU A 616 -1.86 7.26 30.94
CA GLU A 616 -0.47 7.03 30.56
C GLU A 616 -0.16 7.61 29.18
N VAL A 617 -0.99 7.33 28.16
CA VAL A 617 -0.79 7.88 26.82
C VAL A 617 -0.86 9.40 26.79
N ARG A 618 -1.78 10.02 27.54
CA ARG A 618 -1.85 11.49 27.65
C ARG A 618 -0.57 12.07 28.27
N ILE A 619 -0.02 11.43 29.31
CA ILE A 619 1.26 11.82 29.91
C ILE A 619 2.39 11.71 28.88
N LEU A 620 2.49 10.57 28.17
CA LEU A 620 3.51 10.36 27.15
C LEU A 620 3.42 11.42 26.03
N TYR A 621 2.22 11.74 25.54
CA TYR A 621 2.03 12.80 24.55
C TYR A 621 2.46 14.18 25.08
N ALA A 622 2.13 14.52 26.33
CA ALA A 622 2.54 15.79 26.93
C ALA A 622 4.07 15.89 27.07
N GLU A 623 4.73 14.80 27.45
CA GLU A 623 6.20 14.77 27.58
C GLU A 623 6.92 14.83 26.22
N ILE A 624 6.40 14.13 25.21
CA ILE A 624 6.94 14.18 23.85
C ILE A 624 6.76 15.58 23.27
N THR A 625 5.56 16.16 23.34
CA THR A 625 5.29 17.50 22.79
C THR A 625 6.07 18.60 23.52
N LYS A 626 6.36 18.44 24.82
CA LYS A 626 7.29 19.32 25.54
C LYS A 626 8.72 19.25 25.01
N THR A 627 9.19 18.07 24.61
CA THR A 627 10.53 17.82 24.07
C THR A 627 10.61 18.16 22.57
N ALA A 628 9.50 18.05 21.86
CA ALA A 628 9.34 18.21 20.43
C ALA A 628 8.18 19.17 20.12
N PRO A 629 8.31 20.49 20.43
CA PRO A 629 7.20 21.45 20.33
C PRO A 629 6.71 21.69 18.89
N GLN A 630 7.49 21.28 17.88
CA GLN A 630 7.10 21.34 16.46
C GLN A 630 6.25 20.14 16.03
N GLN A 631 6.12 19.11 16.86
CA GLN A 631 5.39 17.89 16.55
C GLN A 631 3.99 17.95 17.16
N GLU A 632 3.00 17.62 16.35
CA GLU A 632 1.61 17.55 16.78
C GLU A 632 1.16 16.09 16.87
N VAL A 633 0.24 15.80 17.79
CA VAL A 633 -0.44 14.51 17.82
C VAL A 633 -1.45 14.49 16.69
N HIS A 634 -1.46 13.40 15.91
CA HIS A 634 -2.40 13.24 14.81
C HIS A 634 -3.86 13.36 15.31
N PRO A 635 -4.72 14.23 14.73
CA PRO A 635 -6.06 14.52 15.26
C PRO A 635 -6.95 13.29 15.43
N ALA A 636 -6.84 12.31 14.53
CA ALA A 636 -7.60 11.08 14.64
C ALA A 636 -7.24 10.22 15.87
N LEU A 637 -5.99 10.29 16.33
CA LEU A 637 -5.54 9.57 17.53
C LEU A 637 -6.07 10.24 18.79
N SER A 638 -5.98 11.58 18.88
CA SER A 638 -6.56 12.33 20.00
C SER A 638 -8.06 12.06 20.13
N ARG A 639 -8.80 12.15 19.01
CA ARG A 639 -10.24 11.86 18.99
C ARG A 639 -10.56 10.44 19.46
N ALA A 640 -9.79 9.45 19.03
CA ALA A 640 -10.00 8.06 19.44
C ALA A 640 -9.84 7.88 20.96
N ILE A 641 -8.86 8.56 21.56
CA ILE A 641 -8.64 8.54 23.01
C ILE A 641 -9.83 9.19 23.73
N ASP A 642 -10.27 10.37 23.29
CA ASP A 642 -11.41 11.08 23.89
C ASP A 642 -12.70 10.26 23.82
N VAL A 643 -12.97 9.60 22.68
CA VAL A 643 -14.12 8.72 22.52
C VAL A 643 -14.00 7.48 23.41
N ALA A 644 -12.85 6.82 23.44
CA ALA A 644 -12.63 5.65 24.29
C ALA A 644 -12.82 5.99 25.79
N GLU A 645 -12.34 7.16 26.22
CA GLU A 645 -12.55 7.69 27.57
C GLU A 645 -14.03 7.92 27.86
N SER A 646 -14.76 8.59 26.96
CA SER A 646 -16.19 8.88 27.12
C SER A 646 -17.07 7.63 27.18
N MET A 647 -16.65 6.55 26.49
CA MET A 647 -17.37 5.28 26.47
C MET A 647 -17.22 4.52 27.79
N ALA A 648 -16.13 4.76 28.54
CA ALA A 648 -15.78 4.06 29.78
C ALA A 648 -15.90 2.52 29.67
N LYS A 649 -15.65 1.97 28.47
CA LYS A 649 -15.75 0.53 28.19
C LYS A 649 -14.38 -0.11 28.35
N GLU A 650 -14.36 -1.24 29.05
CA GLU A 650 -13.22 -2.16 28.99
C GLU A 650 -13.17 -2.88 27.63
N ALA A 651 -11.97 -3.31 27.25
CA ALA A 651 -11.80 -4.13 26.06
C ALA A 651 -12.55 -5.47 26.21
N ARG A 652 -13.24 -5.93 25.14
CA ARG A 652 -13.81 -7.28 25.15
C ARG A 652 -12.67 -8.29 25.15
N ALA A 653 -12.61 -9.14 26.17
CA ALA A 653 -11.66 -10.24 26.23
C ALA A 653 -12.33 -11.54 25.76
N VAL A 654 -11.55 -12.41 25.13
CA VAL A 654 -11.96 -13.77 24.78
C VAL A 654 -10.82 -14.74 25.06
N SER A 655 -11.15 -15.94 25.53
CA SER A 655 -10.15 -16.99 25.73
C SER A 655 -9.50 -17.36 24.39
N ALA A 656 -8.25 -17.85 24.44
CA ALA A 656 -7.54 -18.36 23.29
C ALA A 656 -8.08 -19.74 22.82
N ASP A 657 -9.37 -19.80 22.54
CA ASP A 657 -10.09 -20.97 22.06
C ASP A 657 -10.95 -20.60 20.85
N VAL A 658 -10.79 -21.39 19.78
CA VAL A 658 -11.48 -21.18 18.50
C VAL A 658 -12.99 -21.37 18.67
N ALA A 659 -13.42 -22.31 19.51
CA ALA A 659 -14.84 -22.56 19.75
C ALA A 659 -15.50 -21.40 20.51
N ALA A 660 -14.83 -20.85 21.53
CA ALA A 660 -15.26 -19.63 22.22
C ALA A 660 -15.41 -18.45 21.25
N ILE A 661 -14.43 -18.23 20.37
CA ILE A 661 -14.47 -17.14 19.38
C ILE A 661 -15.57 -17.38 18.33
N GLN A 662 -15.79 -18.62 17.90
CA GLN A 662 -16.91 -18.98 17.03
C GLN A 662 -18.26 -18.65 17.68
N LYS A 663 -18.41 -18.93 18.98
CA LYS A 663 -19.63 -18.60 19.72
C LYS A 663 -19.88 -17.08 19.75
N GLU A 664 -18.84 -16.29 19.99
CA GLU A 664 -18.91 -14.82 19.94
C GLU A 664 -19.29 -14.30 18.55
N LEU A 665 -18.72 -14.90 17.49
CA LEU A 665 -19.08 -14.60 16.11
C LEU A 665 -20.57 -14.88 15.84
N VAL A 666 -21.07 -16.07 16.18
CA VAL A 666 -22.49 -16.44 16.01
C VAL A 666 -23.40 -15.55 16.85
N ALA A 667 -22.98 -15.12 18.04
CA ALA A 667 -23.73 -14.16 18.85
C ALA A 667 -23.77 -12.77 18.19
N PHE A 668 -22.67 -12.33 17.58
CA PHE A 668 -22.57 -11.04 16.91
C PHE A 668 -23.46 -10.94 15.67
N THR A 669 -23.62 -12.04 14.93
CA THR A 669 -24.44 -12.06 13.71
C THR A 669 -25.92 -11.79 13.98
N LYS A 670 -26.39 -12.06 15.21
CA LYS A 670 -27.77 -11.85 15.68
C LYS A 670 -28.08 -10.41 16.11
N CYS A 671 -27.07 -9.54 16.21
CA CYS A 671 -27.23 -8.15 16.63
C CYS A 671 -27.68 -7.20 15.52
#